data_AF-A0AB34FP89-F1
#
_entry.id   AF-A0AB34FP89-F1
#
_cell.length_a   1.000
_cell.length_b   1.000
_cell.length_c   1.000
_cell.angle_alpha   90.00
_cell.angle_beta   90.00
_cell.angle_gamma   90.00
#
_symmetry.space_group_name_H-M   'P 1'
#
loop_
_entity.id
_entity.type
_entity.pdbx_description
1 polymer ?
#
loop_
_entity_poly.entity_id
_entity_poly.type
_entity_poly.pdbx_seq_one_letter_code
_entity_poly.pdbx_strand_id
1 'polypeptide(L)'
;MVRIQTASAAPLLLAFASLLSWGQATSGTKPPKLGAVASEAGICSRIGTRLLEDGGNAADALVGTVFCIGTVAMYHSGIGGGGFMLVRTSNATYEFVDCRETAPAAAFQDMYKNNTQASTLGGLASGVPGELRGTEYIHKKYGKLKWADVIAPSIKLARHGFAVTQDLVNYMKSVTPNNKFFTENPTWAIDFAPNGRLLQVGEIMTRKRYADTLEAIAENGVEAFYSGPIARAMIAALQKANGTMKMEDLKNYTVAHRDTVRINYRGYTLTSTDAPSGGVVSLSALNTVSGYDGFGDPAQINLTTHRLDEAIRWAYGQRTELGDPLFVDGMAQYTKNMISAETGAAIRSKISDIRTQDVSYYDPKGLESKETPGTSHIVSADASGFAISMTTTVNLLFGSQVMVPETGVIMNNQMGDFSIPGVSNSFGYVPSPANFVRPGKRPLSSMSPIIVEKDGKLYLAVGSAGGSRIITATIQNVHHVLDQNMTIAEALAEPRLHDQLSPNVVSFEYAYDNSTVAYMKALGHNVTWIAPGQSTAQGLRMLPDGTFEAAGEPRQFASGGYARQAGRKSALFLHWKVINKPAHLGTARRLPIIPNGDYRNMLPGGVRSGGRPDASFVSFSIELSSFPDFAGNKSHPNEFSYNLLNNLGQLSGTKPFVRVGGNTQDYALYNASLQVGLNGTVDPARSPDYPTTIQIGPAFFESYQTWPGVRFSHGFNLGQGGNNSAGWQTLLDTVPLACKAIGRDNFYTWEYGNEPNNYATSAQGPVRPKSWDAPAFTKQWLNGSEAIRAQIRKHCPELAHGDYLRFMAPSYDDRVSNLNATVAWREGLDGHGSVRWYSVHNYIDGATSPGVTLQRTLMNHTRTTRDVDEQVAEYKRIMSVNDHHAPLIFGETNSLYNQGKPGLSNSFGATLWGVDFNLYSASAGFKRVHMHQGTNYRYQAWQPIDTDKTAKGTKAPYYGSIAVAATLGDLARSAVSVSSIPMSSDAEAAYAIYDNGSLQKLMVINMHGYNTTKDGAGVDPLPSAAPRPKRSFSFAVKGLRRDAPVRVQRLMANGSDAITGVTFDGWSYNMELDNGRPVKMHNVTTGEVVKASRGVVTVQVPDSSAALLHLA
;
A
#
# COMPACT_ATOMS: atom_id res chain seq x y z
N MET A 1 63.57 35.04 36.58
CA MET A 1 64.47 34.18 37.39
C MET A 1 63.75 32.88 37.70
N VAL A 2 64.51 31.78 37.87
CA VAL A 2 64.28 30.56 38.71
C VAL A 2 62.82 30.35 39.22
N ARG A 3 62.00 29.36 38.81
CA ARG A 3 62.09 27.87 38.69
C ARG A 3 61.91 27.12 40.03
N ILE A 4 61.24 25.94 39.98
CA ILE A 4 61.14 24.83 41.00
C ILE A 4 59.88 24.94 41.93
N GLN A 5 58.77 24.22 41.67
CA GLN A 5 58.37 22.82 42.06
C GLN A 5 57.82 22.72 43.52
N THR A 6 56.91 21.83 43.94
CA THR A 6 56.45 20.48 43.51
C THR A 6 54.94 20.18 43.79
N ALA A 7 54.30 19.38 42.92
CA ALA A 7 53.43 18.17 43.13
C ALA A 7 52.40 18.07 44.31
N SER A 8 51.28 17.32 44.26
CA SER A 8 50.62 16.37 43.31
C SER A 8 49.12 16.28 43.72
N ALA A 9 48.10 16.00 42.88
CA ALA A 9 47.81 14.77 42.13
C ALA A 9 46.72 15.00 41.02
N ALA A 10 46.44 13.99 40.18
CA ALA A 10 45.59 14.06 38.97
C ALA A 10 44.75 12.74 38.82
N PRO A 11 44.06 12.39 37.69
CA PRO A 11 43.78 13.11 36.43
C PRO A 11 42.34 12.94 35.86
N LEU A 12 42.02 13.63 34.74
CA LEU A 12 41.42 13.14 33.47
C LEU A 12 40.89 14.37 32.66
N LEU A 13 41.57 14.83 31.60
CA LEU A 13 41.66 14.31 30.20
C LEU A 13 40.62 14.91 29.24
N LEU A 14 41.01 16.00 28.56
CA LEU A 14 40.52 16.42 27.23
C LEU A 14 41.60 17.32 26.59
N ALA A 15 41.98 17.06 25.33
CA ALA A 15 43.13 17.68 24.68
C ALA A 15 42.77 18.37 23.35
N PHE A 16 43.51 19.45 23.05
CA PHE A 16 43.39 20.31 21.87
C PHE A 16 44.32 19.87 20.71
N ALA A 17 43.90 20.14 19.46
CA ALA A 17 44.72 20.67 18.33
C ALA A 17 43.86 20.68 17.03
N SER A 18 43.40 21.82 16.48
CA SER A 18 44.10 22.77 15.57
C SER A 18 44.66 22.12 14.30
N LEU A 19 43.94 22.14 13.16
CA LEU A 19 43.88 23.20 12.13
C LEU A 19 45.06 23.24 11.14
N LEU A 20 44.82 22.80 9.90
CA LEU A 20 44.98 23.61 8.67
C LEU A 20 44.40 22.86 7.45
N SER A 21 44.02 23.62 6.42
CA SER A 21 43.24 23.16 5.27
C SER A 21 44.07 23.07 3.98
N TRP A 22 43.60 22.29 3.01
CA TRP A 22 43.29 22.73 1.63
C TRP A 22 42.52 21.61 0.90
N GLY A 23 41.72 21.99 -0.11
CA GLY A 23 40.58 21.19 -0.54
C GLY A 23 40.88 20.04 -1.51
N GLN A 24 40.05 18.99 -1.42
CA GLN A 24 39.68 18.18 -2.57
C GLN A 24 38.16 18.23 -2.76
N ALA A 25 37.73 18.28 -4.01
CA ALA A 25 36.33 18.53 -4.36
C ALA A 25 35.41 17.40 -3.89
N THR A 26 34.30 17.77 -3.25
CA THR A 26 33.22 16.83 -2.95
C THR A 26 32.58 16.36 -4.26
N SER A 27 32.78 15.08 -4.61
CA SER A 27 32.06 14.44 -5.71
C SER A 27 30.59 14.25 -5.31
N GLY A 28 29.80 15.32 -5.45
CA GLY A 28 28.48 15.42 -4.86
C GLY A 28 27.45 14.46 -5.46
N THR A 29 27.00 13.50 -4.65
CA THR A 29 25.72 12.80 -4.85
C THR A 29 24.59 13.76 -4.47
N LYS A 30 23.89 14.36 -5.45
CA LYS A 30 22.76 15.27 -5.19
C LYS A 30 21.50 14.48 -4.76
N PRO A 31 20.89 14.79 -3.60
CA PRO A 31 19.56 14.29 -3.22
C PRO A 31 18.41 14.89 -4.07
N PRO A 32 17.17 14.37 -3.96
CA PRO A 32 16.13 14.41 -4.99
C PRO A 32 15.35 15.72 -5.16
N LYS A 33 14.85 15.95 -6.39
CA LYS A 33 14.30 17.26 -6.83
C LYS A 33 13.17 17.21 -7.90
N LEU A 34 12.09 16.42 -7.74
CA LEU A 34 10.90 16.58 -8.61
C LEU A 34 9.70 17.18 -7.86
N GLY A 35 9.20 16.51 -6.83
CA GLY A 35 8.00 16.95 -6.10
C GLY A 35 7.27 15.83 -5.39
N ALA A 36 6.08 16.12 -4.87
CA ALA A 36 5.21 15.18 -4.19
C ALA A 36 3.72 15.51 -4.38
N VAL A 37 2.87 14.48 -4.22
CA VAL A 37 1.40 14.58 -4.26
C VAL A 37 0.80 13.66 -3.21
N ALA A 38 -0.23 14.11 -2.50
CA ALA A 38 -1.05 13.29 -1.62
C ALA A 38 -2.55 13.54 -1.82
N SER A 39 -3.32 12.46 -1.75
CA SER A 39 -4.78 12.46 -1.90
C SER A 39 -5.38 11.16 -1.35
N GLU A 40 -6.69 11.20 -1.16
CA GLU A 40 -7.50 10.08 -0.69
C GLU A 40 -7.52 8.83 -1.61
N ALA A 41 -6.91 8.90 -2.80
CA ALA A 41 -6.74 7.76 -3.68
C ALA A 41 -5.30 7.70 -4.19
N GLY A 42 -4.52 6.74 -3.71
CA GLY A 42 -3.11 6.55 -4.06
C GLY A 42 -2.86 6.22 -5.53
N ILE A 43 -3.88 5.74 -6.26
CA ILE A 43 -3.84 5.66 -7.74
C ILE A 43 -3.81 7.05 -8.38
N CYS A 44 -4.54 8.01 -7.82
CA CYS A 44 -4.60 9.40 -8.30
C CYS A 44 -3.37 10.21 -7.88
N SER A 45 -2.80 9.97 -6.70
CA SER A 45 -1.51 10.57 -6.32
C SER A 45 -0.34 9.97 -7.11
N ARG A 46 -0.43 8.70 -7.55
CA ARG A 46 0.49 8.13 -8.55
C ARG A 46 0.35 8.78 -9.93
N ILE A 47 -0.85 9.18 -10.34
CA ILE A 47 -1.06 9.97 -11.58
C ILE A 47 -0.44 11.37 -11.44
N GLY A 48 -0.72 12.09 -10.37
CA GLY A 48 -0.16 13.43 -10.15
C GLY A 48 1.37 13.42 -10.10
N THR A 49 1.96 12.49 -9.35
CA THR A 49 3.42 12.32 -9.33
C THR A 49 4.00 11.87 -10.68
N ARG A 50 3.24 11.14 -11.50
CA ARG A 50 3.68 10.80 -12.87
C ARG A 50 3.72 12.02 -13.78
N LEU A 51 2.76 12.94 -13.66
CA LEU A 51 2.77 14.19 -14.44
C LEU A 51 3.97 15.09 -14.07
N LEU A 52 4.44 15.06 -12.82
CA LEU A 52 5.73 15.67 -12.43
C LEU A 52 6.94 15.00 -13.13
N GLU A 53 6.93 13.67 -13.30
CA GLU A 53 7.99 12.95 -14.03
C GLU A 53 7.97 13.26 -15.54
N ASP A 54 6.79 13.47 -16.11
CA ASP A 54 6.59 13.79 -17.53
C ASP A 54 6.90 15.26 -17.88
N GLY A 55 7.41 16.05 -16.91
CA GLY A 55 7.88 17.43 -17.09
C GLY A 55 6.90 18.51 -16.63
N GLY A 56 5.76 18.10 -16.06
CA GLY A 56 4.79 19.00 -15.42
C GLY A 56 5.29 19.61 -14.12
N ASN A 57 4.46 20.46 -13.52
CA ASN A 57 4.68 21.10 -12.24
C ASN A 57 3.53 20.81 -11.25
N ALA A 58 3.53 21.46 -10.09
CA ALA A 58 2.47 21.25 -9.08
C ALA A 58 1.04 21.47 -9.64
N ALA A 59 0.84 22.41 -10.57
CA ALA A 59 -0.47 22.62 -11.20
C ALA A 59 -0.89 21.45 -12.10
N ASP A 60 0.00 20.96 -12.97
CA ASP A 60 -0.30 19.78 -13.81
C ASP A 60 -0.62 18.56 -12.95
N ALA A 61 0.18 18.35 -11.89
CA ALA A 61 0.03 17.25 -10.94
C ALA A 61 -1.31 17.30 -10.19
N LEU A 62 -1.68 18.48 -9.65
CA LEU A 62 -2.96 18.71 -9.00
C LEU A 62 -4.11 18.37 -9.94
N VAL A 63 -4.13 18.97 -11.13
CA VAL A 63 -5.24 18.88 -12.07
C VAL A 63 -5.48 17.43 -12.51
N GLY A 64 -4.42 16.69 -12.85
CA GLY A 64 -4.54 15.27 -13.18
C GLY A 64 -5.03 14.42 -12.01
N THR A 65 -4.61 14.73 -10.77
CA THR A 65 -5.12 14.07 -9.56
C THR A 65 -6.60 14.39 -9.32
N VAL A 66 -7.05 15.64 -9.47
CA VAL A 66 -8.47 16.04 -9.35
C VAL A 66 -9.36 15.27 -10.33
N PHE A 67 -8.99 15.22 -11.62
CA PHE A 67 -9.76 14.45 -12.60
C PHE A 67 -9.82 12.96 -12.27
N CYS A 68 -8.76 12.39 -11.68
CA CYS A 68 -8.76 10.99 -11.25
C CYS A 68 -9.66 10.77 -10.03
N ILE A 69 -9.64 11.68 -9.05
CA ILE A 69 -10.55 11.67 -7.90
C ILE A 69 -12.01 11.72 -8.38
N GLY A 70 -12.35 12.62 -9.30
CA GLY A 70 -13.69 12.66 -9.94
C GLY A 70 -14.07 11.40 -10.72
N THR A 71 -13.10 10.54 -11.07
CA THR A 71 -13.34 9.23 -11.70
C THR A 71 -13.56 8.12 -10.68
N VAL A 72 -12.67 7.97 -9.68
CA VAL A 72 -12.62 6.79 -8.77
C VAL A 72 -13.16 7.03 -7.36
N ALA A 73 -13.16 8.28 -6.91
CA ALA A 73 -13.67 8.76 -5.62
C ALA A 73 -14.82 9.77 -5.81
N MET A 74 -15.62 9.54 -6.85
CA MET A 74 -16.74 10.39 -7.31
C MET A 74 -17.87 10.59 -6.28
N TYR A 75 -17.85 9.82 -5.21
CA TYR A 75 -18.75 9.95 -4.07
C TYR A 75 -18.40 11.15 -3.19
N HIS A 76 -17.15 11.64 -3.24
CA HIS A 76 -16.69 12.84 -2.54
C HIS A 76 -16.62 14.07 -3.45
N SER A 77 -16.03 13.95 -4.65
CA SER A 77 -15.69 15.13 -5.48
C SER A 77 -15.74 14.83 -6.98
N GLY A 78 -15.68 15.88 -7.80
CA GLY A 78 -15.59 15.80 -9.25
C GLY A 78 -16.25 16.98 -9.97
N ILE A 79 -16.19 16.97 -11.30
CA ILE A 79 -16.52 18.15 -12.14
C ILE A 79 -17.97 18.68 -11.99
N GLY A 80 -18.88 17.92 -11.38
CA GLY A 80 -20.24 18.35 -11.03
C GLY A 80 -20.35 19.10 -9.69
N GLY A 81 -19.25 19.38 -9.01
CA GLY A 81 -19.15 20.15 -7.76
C GLY A 81 -18.16 21.31 -7.83
N GLY A 82 -17.47 21.59 -6.72
CA GLY A 82 -16.61 22.76 -6.57
C GLY A 82 -15.72 22.72 -5.33
N GLY A 83 -14.99 23.80 -5.07
CA GLY A 83 -13.99 23.80 -4.01
C GLY A 83 -13.17 25.09 -3.89
N PHE A 84 -12.08 25.00 -3.15
CA PHE A 84 -11.15 26.10 -2.90
C PHE A 84 -9.71 25.64 -3.07
N MET A 85 -8.87 26.47 -3.70
CA MET A 85 -7.44 26.20 -3.86
C MET A 85 -6.63 27.31 -3.21
N LEU A 86 -5.73 26.93 -2.31
CA LEU A 86 -4.64 27.79 -1.83
C LEU A 86 -3.38 27.51 -2.64
N VAL A 87 -2.91 28.52 -3.35
CA VAL A 87 -1.77 28.44 -4.27
C VAL A 87 -0.60 29.23 -3.70
N ARG A 88 0.56 28.58 -3.56
CA ARG A 88 1.86 29.22 -3.27
C ARG A 88 2.77 29.05 -4.47
N THR A 89 3.07 30.11 -5.23
CA THR A 89 3.99 30.01 -6.37
C THR A 89 5.44 29.73 -5.95
N SER A 90 6.30 29.37 -6.92
CA SER A 90 7.75 29.20 -6.70
C SER A 90 8.41 30.44 -6.06
N ASN A 91 7.84 31.63 -6.29
CA ASN A 91 8.37 32.92 -5.81
C ASN A 91 7.75 33.35 -4.48
N ALA A 92 7.12 32.44 -3.72
CA ALA A 92 6.43 32.71 -2.45
C ALA A 92 5.27 33.72 -2.57
N THR A 93 4.69 33.90 -3.77
CA THR A 93 3.45 34.66 -3.92
C THR A 93 2.24 33.75 -3.73
N TYR A 94 1.19 34.30 -3.14
CA TYR A 94 0.00 33.55 -2.77
C TYR A 94 -1.24 33.99 -3.54
N GLU A 95 -2.10 33.03 -3.84
CA GLU A 95 -3.40 33.24 -4.48
C GLU A 95 -4.44 32.29 -3.87
N PHE A 96 -5.64 32.82 -3.62
CA PHE A 96 -6.80 32.02 -3.26
C PHE A 96 -7.77 31.99 -4.46
N VAL A 97 -7.92 30.81 -5.07
CA VAL A 97 -8.91 30.56 -6.13
C VAL A 97 -10.16 29.96 -5.49
N ASP A 98 -11.25 30.71 -5.59
CA ASP A 98 -12.59 30.30 -5.19
C ASP A 98 -13.33 29.76 -6.43
N CYS A 99 -13.36 28.43 -6.54
CA CYS A 99 -14.18 27.69 -7.49
C CYS A 99 -15.36 26.98 -6.80
N ARG A 100 -15.93 27.62 -5.77
CA ARG A 100 -17.15 27.20 -5.08
C ARG A 100 -18.37 27.40 -5.96
N GLU A 101 -19.32 26.50 -5.84
CA GLU A 101 -20.57 26.55 -6.58
C GLU A 101 -21.41 27.76 -6.18
N THR A 102 -22.01 28.43 -7.16
CA THR A 102 -22.92 29.55 -6.93
C THR A 102 -24.37 29.07 -6.90
N ALA A 103 -25.22 29.79 -6.17
CA ALA A 103 -26.66 29.62 -6.27
C ALA A 103 -27.15 30.03 -7.68
N PRO A 104 -28.02 29.24 -8.35
CA PRO A 104 -28.63 29.63 -9.62
C PRO A 104 -29.37 30.97 -9.53
N ALA A 105 -29.54 31.67 -10.65
CA ALA A 105 -30.18 32.99 -10.69
C ALA A 105 -31.65 32.98 -10.19
N ALA A 106 -32.31 31.83 -10.24
CA ALA A 106 -33.67 31.61 -9.73
C ALA A 106 -33.74 31.21 -8.24
N ALA A 107 -32.59 31.11 -7.54
CA ALA A 107 -32.57 30.81 -6.11
C ALA A 107 -33.02 32.02 -5.28
N PHE A 108 -33.75 31.78 -4.19
CA PHE A 108 -34.21 32.84 -3.30
C PHE A 108 -34.19 32.39 -1.84
N GLN A 109 -34.08 33.35 -0.93
CA GLN A 109 -33.86 33.15 0.50
C GLN A 109 -34.73 32.06 1.15
N ASP A 110 -36.01 32.03 0.78
CA ASP A 110 -37.05 31.25 1.44
C ASP A 110 -37.35 29.91 0.73
N MET A 111 -36.62 29.56 -0.34
CA MET A 111 -36.97 28.48 -1.27
C MET A 111 -37.05 27.07 -0.65
N TYR A 112 -36.44 26.86 0.53
CA TYR A 112 -36.45 25.58 1.25
C TYR A 112 -37.31 25.59 2.53
N LYS A 113 -37.96 26.71 2.90
CA LYS A 113 -38.74 26.81 4.15
C LYS A 113 -39.81 25.71 4.30
N ASN A 114 -40.47 25.38 3.18
CA ASN A 114 -41.55 24.38 3.15
C ASN A 114 -41.05 22.96 2.82
N ASN A 115 -39.78 22.79 2.43
CA ASN A 115 -39.17 21.50 2.11
C ASN A 115 -37.64 21.60 2.23
N THR A 116 -37.11 21.27 3.40
CA THR A 116 -35.68 21.33 3.70
C THR A 116 -34.89 20.25 2.96
N GLN A 117 -35.50 19.09 2.69
CA GLN A 117 -34.89 17.98 1.96
C GLN A 117 -34.54 18.35 0.52
N ALA A 118 -35.26 19.29 -0.10
CA ALA A 118 -34.95 19.81 -1.43
C ALA A 118 -33.62 20.61 -1.49
N SER A 119 -33.01 20.95 -0.36
CA SER A 119 -31.65 21.51 -0.31
C SER A 119 -30.55 20.43 -0.38
N THR A 120 -30.88 19.16 -0.15
CA THR A 120 -29.94 18.03 -0.14
C THR A 120 -30.21 16.98 -1.22
N LEU A 121 -31.43 16.86 -1.75
CA LEU A 121 -31.78 15.87 -2.78
C LEU A 121 -32.50 16.50 -3.97
N GLY A 122 -32.25 15.96 -5.16
CA GLY A 122 -32.86 16.41 -6.41
C GLY A 122 -32.23 17.70 -6.96
N GLY A 123 -32.76 18.18 -8.08
CA GLY A 123 -32.16 19.27 -8.86
C GLY A 123 -32.19 20.65 -8.19
N LEU A 124 -33.03 20.86 -7.18
CA LEU A 124 -33.00 22.09 -6.37
C LEU A 124 -31.79 22.16 -5.44
N ALA A 125 -31.16 21.03 -5.13
CA ALA A 125 -30.02 20.97 -4.23
C ALA A 125 -28.71 21.41 -4.90
N SER A 126 -28.64 21.38 -6.23
CA SER A 126 -27.41 21.62 -6.98
C SER A 126 -27.11 23.11 -7.20
N GLY A 127 -25.97 23.55 -6.69
CA GLY A 127 -25.33 24.79 -7.11
C GLY A 127 -24.63 24.63 -8.47
N VAL A 128 -24.29 25.74 -9.11
CA VAL A 128 -23.64 25.77 -10.42
C VAL A 128 -22.19 25.24 -10.31
N PRO A 129 -21.81 24.14 -10.99
CA PRO A 129 -20.51 23.49 -10.77
C PRO A 129 -19.29 24.36 -11.10
N GLY A 130 -18.33 24.43 -10.19
CA GLY A 130 -17.15 25.29 -10.29
C GLY A 130 -15.81 24.58 -10.49
N GLU A 131 -15.68 23.31 -10.10
CA GLU A 131 -14.38 22.59 -10.05
C GLU A 131 -13.63 22.67 -11.39
N LEU A 132 -14.35 22.49 -12.50
CA LEU A 132 -13.75 22.44 -13.83
C LEU A 132 -13.22 23.81 -14.31
N ARG A 133 -13.86 24.94 -13.94
CA ARG A 133 -13.26 26.27 -14.16
C ARG A 133 -12.04 26.51 -13.26
N GLY A 134 -12.06 26.01 -12.03
CA GLY A 134 -10.92 26.07 -11.11
C GLY A 134 -9.69 25.37 -11.67
N THR A 135 -9.84 24.12 -12.11
CA THR A 135 -8.75 23.33 -12.70
C THR A 135 -8.30 23.87 -14.06
N GLU A 136 -9.22 24.36 -14.89
CA GLU A 136 -8.87 25.10 -16.12
C GLU A 136 -8.02 26.32 -15.81
N TYR A 137 -8.43 27.16 -14.85
CA TYR A 137 -7.73 28.39 -14.50
C TYR A 137 -6.29 28.12 -14.07
N ILE A 138 -6.10 27.19 -13.13
CA ILE A 138 -4.78 26.81 -12.63
C ILE A 138 -3.91 26.19 -13.72
N HIS A 139 -4.48 25.31 -14.56
CA HIS A 139 -3.73 24.74 -15.68
C HIS A 139 -3.36 25.81 -16.73
N LYS A 140 -4.27 26.72 -17.11
CA LYS A 140 -3.98 27.78 -18.09
C LYS A 140 -2.95 28.78 -17.58
N LYS A 141 -2.96 29.10 -16.28
CA LYS A 141 -2.07 30.09 -15.66
C LYS A 141 -0.70 29.53 -15.31
N TYR A 142 -0.65 28.28 -14.87
CA TYR A 142 0.57 27.68 -14.29
C TYR A 142 1.01 26.37 -14.93
N GLY A 143 0.12 25.60 -15.57
CA GLY A 143 0.45 24.28 -16.12
C GLY A 143 1.50 24.32 -17.24
N LYS A 144 2.28 23.24 -17.37
CA LYS A 144 3.32 23.07 -18.39
C LYS A 144 2.99 21.99 -19.41
N LEU A 145 2.13 21.04 -19.06
CA LEU A 145 1.69 19.97 -19.95
C LEU A 145 0.52 20.45 -20.81
N LYS A 146 0.09 19.62 -21.77
CA LYS A 146 -1.14 19.90 -22.51
C LYS A 146 -2.33 19.42 -21.68
N TRP A 147 -3.41 20.19 -21.73
CA TRP A 147 -4.68 19.88 -21.06
C TRP A 147 -5.15 18.43 -21.29
N ALA A 148 -5.12 17.97 -22.55
CA ALA A 148 -5.48 16.60 -22.91
C ALA A 148 -4.54 15.54 -22.31
N ASP A 149 -3.23 15.80 -22.23
CA ASP A 149 -2.24 14.87 -21.66
C ASP A 149 -2.46 14.70 -20.14
N VAL A 150 -2.87 15.78 -19.45
CA VAL A 150 -3.21 15.79 -18.02
C VAL A 150 -4.51 15.02 -17.70
N ILE A 151 -5.51 15.07 -18.59
CA ILE A 151 -6.81 14.40 -18.42
C ILE A 151 -6.79 12.93 -18.88
N ALA A 152 -5.93 12.58 -19.85
CA ALA A 152 -5.86 11.25 -20.46
C ALA A 152 -5.79 10.05 -19.49
N PRO A 153 -5.08 10.11 -18.33
CA PRO A 153 -5.10 9.03 -17.34
C PRO A 153 -6.52 8.73 -16.81
N SER A 154 -7.30 9.77 -16.57
CA SER A 154 -8.64 9.69 -15.99
C SER A 154 -9.68 9.21 -17.01
N ILE A 155 -9.54 9.59 -18.28
CA ILE A 155 -10.31 9.01 -19.41
C ILE A 155 -10.07 7.50 -19.47
N LYS A 156 -8.80 7.05 -19.40
CA LYS A 156 -8.45 5.62 -19.44
C LYS A 156 -9.05 4.85 -18.27
N LEU A 157 -8.96 5.37 -17.05
CA LEU A 157 -9.57 4.76 -15.86
C LEU A 157 -11.10 4.67 -15.99
N ALA A 158 -11.77 5.71 -16.49
CA ALA A 158 -13.21 5.70 -16.69
C ALA A 158 -13.64 4.73 -17.82
N ARG A 159 -12.89 4.67 -18.93
CA ARG A 159 -13.22 3.89 -20.13
C ARG A 159 -12.94 2.39 -19.98
N HIS A 160 -11.76 2.04 -19.44
CA HIS A 160 -11.30 0.65 -19.29
C HIS A 160 -11.58 0.07 -17.89
N GLY A 161 -11.85 0.95 -16.93
CA GLY A 161 -12.27 0.62 -15.58
C GLY A 161 -11.15 0.55 -14.56
N PHE A 162 -11.56 0.53 -13.29
CA PHE A 162 -10.70 0.44 -12.12
C PHE A 162 -11.28 -0.57 -11.12
N ALA A 163 -10.43 -1.13 -10.26
CA ALA A 163 -10.88 -2.02 -9.20
C ALA A 163 -11.63 -1.22 -8.13
N VAL A 164 -12.84 -1.67 -7.78
CA VAL A 164 -13.64 -1.09 -6.70
C VAL A 164 -12.91 -1.26 -5.37
N THR A 165 -12.73 -0.15 -4.65
CA THR A 165 -12.01 -0.12 -3.37
C THR A 165 -12.94 -0.46 -2.20
N GLN A 166 -12.34 -0.82 -1.06
CA GLN A 166 -13.08 -1.00 0.20
C GLN A 166 -13.83 0.28 0.60
N ASP A 167 -13.21 1.45 0.41
CA ASP A 167 -13.82 2.74 0.70
C ASP A 167 -15.07 2.98 -0.16
N LEU A 168 -15.00 2.77 -1.48
CA LEU A 168 -16.15 2.92 -2.38
C LEU A 168 -17.32 2.02 -1.94
N VAL A 169 -17.05 0.78 -1.53
CA VAL A 169 -18.09 -0.12 -0.99
C VAL A 169 -18.64 0.37 0.34
N ASN A 170 -17.81 0.93 1.22
CA ASN A 170 -18.24 1.48 2.50
C ASN A 170 -19.14 2.71 2.29
N TYR A 171 -18.76 3.64 1.41
CA TYR A 171 -19.54 4.84 1.12
C TYR A 171 -20.83 4.54 0.37
N MET A 172 -20.86 3.55 -0.55
CA MET A 172 -22.11 3.08 -1.14
C MET A 172 -23.09 2.56 -0.08
N LYS A 173 -22.60 1.82 0.92
CA LYS A 173 -23.42 1.30 2.03
C LYS A 173 -23.90 2.38 3.00
N SER A 174 -23.16 3.48 3.16
CA SER A 174 -23.48 4.51 4.17
C SER A 174 -24.61 5.46 3.77
N VAL A 175 -24.97 5.54 2.47
CA VAL A 175 -25.87 6.59 1.97
C VAL A 175 -27.35 6.24 1.87
N THR A 176 -27.77 4.99 2.11
CA THR A 176 -29.20 4.68 2.33
C THR A 176 -29.37 3.30 2.99
N PRO A 177 -30.36 3.13 3.88
CA PRO A 177 -30.87 1.80 4.20
C PRO A 177 -31.34 1.13 2.91
N ASN A 178 -30.75 -0.02 2.58
CA ASN A 178 -31.05 -0.88 1.42
C ASN A 178 -30.45 -0.49 0.04
N ASN A 179 -29.58 0.53 -0.08
CA ASN A 179 -28.83 0.85 -1.33
C ASN A 179 -29.66 1.09 -2.61
N LYS A 180 -30.98 1.29 -2.48
CA LYS A 180 -31.94 1.08 -3.57
C LYS A 180 -31.68 1.92 -4.82
N PHE A 181 -31.30 3.19 -4.69
CA PHE A 181 -31.15 4.04 -5.88
C PHE A 181 -30.01 3.59 -6.80
N PHE A 182 -28.94 2.95 -6.28
CA PHE A 182 -27.87 2.40 -7.12
C PHE A 182 -28.34 1.23 -7.99
N THR A 183 -29.34 0.47 -7.55
CA THR A 183 -29.85 -0.73 -8.27
C THR A 183 -31.16 -0.47 -9.01
N GLU A 184 -32.03 0.40 -8.48
CA GLU A 184 -33.37 0.68 -9.01
C GLU A 184 -33.38 1.87 -9.98
N ASN A 185 -32.47 2.84 -9.86
CA ASN A 185 -32.34 3.91 -10.86
C ASN A 185 -31.43 3.43 -12.00
N PRO A 186 -31.93 3.26 -13.24
CA PRO A 186 -31.15 2.72 -14.35
C PRO A 186 -29.91 3.56 -14.68
N THR A 187 -29.94 4.87 -14.39
CA THR A 187 -28.80 5.77 -14.63
C THR A 187 -27.60 5.41 -13.77
N TRP A 188 -27.85 5.12 -12.49
CA TRP A 188 -26.84 4.72 -11.52
C TRP A 188 -26.45 3.26 -11.70
N ALA A 189 -27.42 2.38 -11.99
CA ALA A 189 -27.20 0.94 -12.14
C ALA A 189 -26.20 0.59 -13.24
N ILE A 190 -26.15 1.32 -14.36
CA ILE A 190 -25.18 1.07 -15.44
C ILE A 190 -23.73 1.13 -14.95
N ASP A 191 -23.43 2.03 -14.00
CA ASP A 191 -22.08 2.27 -13.50
C ASP A 191 -21.80 1.49 -12.20
N PHE A 192 -22.77 1.47 -11.26
CA PHE A 192 -22.59 0.96 -9.90
C PHE A 192 -23.19 -0.43 -9.66
N ALA A 193 -24.14 -0.88 -10.48
CA ALA A 193 -24.81 -2.17 -10.34
C ALA A 193 -25.10 -2.88 -11.70
N PRO A 194 -24.13 -2.98 -12.63
CA PRO A 194 -24.38 -3.42 -14.01
C PRO A 194 -24.88 -4.87 -14.10
N ASN A 195 -24.67 -5.67 -13.06
CA ASN A 195 -25.12 -7.06 -12.94
C ASN A 195 -26.37 -7.22 -12.05
N GLY A 196 -27.18 -6.16 -11.89
CA GLY A 196 -28.38 -6.16 -11.03
C GLY A 196 -28.10 -6.11 -9.51
N ARG A 197 -26.83 -6.06 -9.11
CA ARG A 197 -26.38 -5.85 -7.73
C ARG A 197 -25.20 -4.88 -7.70
N LEU A 198 -25.01 -4.21 -6.57
CA LEU A 198 -23.83 -3.37 -6.32
C LEU A 198 -22.52 -4.12 -6.62
N LEU A 199 -21.59 -3.41 -7.27
CA LEU A 199 -20.21 -3.87 -7.39
C LEU A 199 -19.56 -4.00 -6.00
N GLN A 200 -18.78 -5.06 -5.83
CA GLN A 200 -18.03 -5.38 -4.61
C GLN A 200 -16.54 -5.07 -4.80
N VAL A 201 -15.80 -5.09 -3.69
CA VAL A 201 -14.35 -4.87 -3.68
C VAL A 201 -13.66 -5.78 -4.71
N GLY A 202 -12.68 -5.25 -5.44
CA GLY A 202 -11.93 -5.99 -6.45
C GLY A 202 -12.66 -6.24 -7.79
N GLU A 203 -13.98 -6.01 -7.87
CA GLU A 203 -14.69 -6.00 -9.16
C GLU A 203 -14.30 -4.75 -9.97
N ILE A 204 -14.44 -4.81 -11.31
CA ILE A 204 -14.06 -3.69 -12.18
C ILE A 204 -15.26 -2.79 -12.44
N MET A 205 -15.19 -1.55 -11.99
CA MET A 205 -16.14 -0.50 -12.33
C MET A 205 -15.69 0.22 -13.61
N THR A 206 -16.59 0.43 -14.56
CA THR A 206 -16.37 1.32 -15.72
C THR A 206 -17.38 2.44 -15.73
N ARG A 207 -16.97 3.65 -16.09
CA ARG A 207 -17.84 4.84 -16.22
C ARG A 207 -17.71 5.41 -17.63
N LYS A 208 -18.14 4.64 -18.62
CA LYS A 208 -17.85 4.90 -20.05
C LYS A 208 -18.37 6.27 -20.51
N ARG A 209 -19.60 6.64 -20.12
CA ARG A 209 -20.22 7.95 -20.40
C ARG A 209 -19.41 9.12 -19.82
N TYR A 210 -18.84 8.91 -18.63
CA TYR A 210 -17.96 9.87 -17.99
C TYR A 210 -16.60 9.96 -18.69
N ALA A 211 -16.10 8.85 -19.24
CA ALA A 211 -14.92 8.87 -20.10
C ALA A 211 -15.14 9.67 -21.38
N ASP A 212 -16.27 9.48 -22.06
CA ASP A 212 -16.66 10.26 -23.25
C ASP A 212 -16.79 11.76 -22.91
N THR A 213 -17.30 12.08 -21.73
CA THR A 213 -17.40 13.45 -21.21
C THR A 213 -16.03 14.08 -20.95
N LEU A 214 -15.12 13.36 -20.30
CA LEU A 214 -13.74 13.81 -20.08
C LEU A 214 -12.95 13.95 -21.38
N GLU A 215 -13.20 13.08 -22.37
CA GLU A 215 -12.60 13.14 -23.70
C GLU A 215 -13.07 14.38 -24.46
N ALA A 216 -14.38 14.67 -24.47
CA ALA A 216 -14.92 15.91 -25.03
C ALA A 216 -14.32 17.18 -24.38
N ILE A 217 -14.10 17.18 -23.05
CA ILE A 217 -13.45 18.27 -22.31
C ILE A 217 -11.95 18.38 -22.63
N ALA A 218 -11.26 17.26 -22.85
CA ALA A 218 -9.85 17.22 -23.22
C ALA A 218 -9.62 17.75 -24.64
N GLU A 219 -10.49 17.42 -25.59
CA GLU A 219 -10.41 17.82 -26.99
C GLU A 219 -10.88 19.27 -27.24
N ASN A 220 -12.01 19.66 -26.64
CA ASN A 220 -12.71 20.91 -26.97
C ASN A 220 -12.59 21.99 -25.87
N GLY A 221 -11.85 21.69 -24.79
CA GLY A 221 -11.77 22.54 -23.60
C GLY A 221 -13.06 22.52 -22.77
N VAL A 222 -13.07 23.29 -21.67
CA VAL A 222 -14.18 23.20 -20.70
C VAL A 222 -15.49 23.83 -21.19
N GLU A 223 -15.48 24.61 -22.27
CA GLU A 223 -16.71 25.09 -22.90
C GLU A 223 -17.59 23.93 -23.38
N ALA A 224 -17.03 22.74 -23.61
CA ALA A 224 -17.81 21.53 -23.87
C ALA A 224 -18.74 21.14 -22.71
N PHE A 225 -18.40 21.51 -21.46
CA PHE A 225 -19.16 21.23 -20.24
C PHE A 225 -20.11 22.38 -19.86
N TYR A 226 -19.66 23.63 -20.00
CA TYR A 226 -20.44 24.83 -19.67
C TYR A 226 -21.36 25.31 -20.80
N SER A 227 -21.19 24.79 -22.01
CA SER A 227 -22.02 25.06 -23.18
C SER A 227 -22.27 23.78 -23.99
N GLY A 228 -23.11 23.84 -25.03
CA GLY A 228 -23.27 22.71 -25.93
C GLY A 228 -24.03 21.50 -25.35
N PRO A 229 -23.74 20.26 -25.81
CA PRO A 229 -24.54 19.08 -25.48
C PRO A 229 -24.51 18.66 -24.01
N ILE A 230 -23.33 18.66 -23.36
CA ILE A 230 -23.19 18.22 -21.95
C ILE A 230 -23.97 19.18 -21.03
N ALA A 231 -23.83 20.49 -21.25
CA ALA A 231 -24.60 21.51 -20.52
C ALA A 231 -26.11 21.30 -20.68
N ARG A 232 -26.61 21.07 -21.91
CA ARG A 232 -28.04 20.80 -22.15
C ARG A 232 -28.54 19.53 -21.46
N ALA A 233 -27.76 18.45 -21.50
CA ALA A 233 -28.09 17.20 -20.80
C ALA A 233 -28.14 17.41 -19.27
N MET A 234 -27.19 18.16 -18.72
CA MET A 234 -27.16 18.53 -17.30
C MET A 234 -28.40 19.32 -16.88
N ILE A 235 -28.73 20.39 -17.61
CA ILE A 235 -29.91 21.22 -17.32
C ILE A 235 -31.20 20.40 -17.43
N ALA A 236 -31.33 19.56 -18.47
CA ALA A 236 -32.49 18.67 -18.60
C ALA A 236 -32.61 17.67 -17.44
N ALA A 237 -31.51 17.07 -17.00
CA ALA A 237 -31.49 16.15 -15.86
C ALA A 237 -31.86 16.84 -14.54
N LEU A 238 -31.31 18.04 -14.28
CA LEU A 238 -31.63 18.84 -13.10
C LEU A 238 -33.09 19.28 -13.09
N GLN A 239 -33.61 19.82 -14.19
CA GLN A 239 -35.00 20.26 -14.30
C GLN A 239 -36.01 19.10 -14.18
N LYS A 240 -35.68 17.93 -14.76
CA LYS A 240 -36.45 16.68 -14.55
C LYS A 240 -36.46 16.25 -13.08
N ALA A 241 -35.41 16.56 -12.33
CA ALA A 241 -35.32 16.39 -10.89
C ALA A 241 -35.82 17.61 -10.08
N ASN A 242 -36.71 18.44 -10.65
CA ASN A 242 -37.33 19.64 -10.06
C ASN A 242 -36.39 20.85 -9.85
N GLY A 243 -35.18 20.85 -10.43
CA GLY A 243 -34.22 21.96 -10.34
C GLY A 243 -34.57 23.19 -11.17
N THR A 244 -34.07 24.35 -10.75
CA THR A 244 -34.33 25.67 -11.39
C THR A 244 -33.17 26.20 -12.24
N MET A 245 -32.02 25.53 -12.24
CA MET A 245 -30.84 25.93 -13.02
C MET A 245 -31.13 25.98 -14.52
N LYS A 246 -30.52 26.94 -15.21
CA LYS A 246 -30.63 27.16 -16.67
C LYS A 246 -29.26 27.21 -17.34
N MET A 247 -29.26 27.21 -18.67
CA MET A 247 -28.05 27.30 -19.49
C MET A 247 -27.26 28.59 -19.21
N GLU A 248 -27.97 29.68 -18.89
CA GLU A 248 -27.39 30.97 -18.53
C GLU A 248 -26.58 30.90 -17.23
N ASP A 249 -27.02 30.10 -16.24
CA ASP A 249 -26.30 29.92 -14.98
C ASP A 249 -24.93 29.25 -15.22
N LEU A 250 -24.90 28.15 -16.00
CA LEU A 250 -23.66 27.47 -16.39
C LEU A 250 -22.74 28.39 -17.21
N LYS A 251 -23.30 29.10 -18.19
CA LYS A 251 -22.53 29.98 -19.08
C LYS A 251 -21.89 31.16 -18.34
N ASN A 252 -22.58 31.70 -17.33
CA ASN A 252 -22.14 32.89 -16.60
C ASN A 252 -21.25 32.56 -15.39
N TYR A 253 -21.04 31.28 -15.06
CA TYR A 253 -20.18 30.88 -13.95
C TYR A 253 -18.72 31.28 -14.18
N THR A 254 -18.12 31.91 -13.16
CA THR A 254 -16.71 32.26 -13.11
C THR A 254 -16.13 31.91 -11.74
N VAL A 255 -14.83 31.60 -11.68
CA VAL A 255 -14.09 31.56 -10.41
C VAL A 255 -13.94 32.98 -9.87
N ALA A 256 -13.83 33.15 -8.55
CA ALA A 256 -13.31 34.40 -8.00
C ALA A 256 -11.86 34.24 -7.54
N HIS A 257 -11.14 35.35 -7.61
CA HIS A 257 -9.84 35.53 -6.98
C HIS A 257 -10.10 36.29 -5.68
N ARG A 258 -9.55 35.78 -4.58
CA ARG A 258 -9.71 36.39 -3.25
C ARG A 258 -8.33 36.57 -2.62
N ASP A 259 -8.27 37.44 -1.62
CA ASP A 259 -7.07 37.62 -0.82
C ASP A 259 -6.82 36.41 0.09
N THR A 260 -5.56 36.23 0.51
CA THR A 260 -5.16 35.19 1.46
C THR A 260 -4.94 35.78 2.84
N VAL A 261 -5.36 35.05 3.87
CA VAL A 261 -5.12 35.39 5.27
C VAL A 261 -3.83 34.74 5.76
N ARG A 262 -3.09 35.43 6.63
CA ARG A 262 -1.80 34.93 7.14
C ARG A 262 -1.53 35.34 8.59
N ILE A 263 -0.84 34.49 9.33
CA ILE A 263 -0.37 34.75 10.70
C ILE A 263 1.10 34.36 10.86
N ASN A 264 1.76 34.93 11.86
CA ASN A 264 3.03 34.42 12.36
C ASN A 264 2.73 33.40 13.49
N TYR A 265 3.27 32.20 13.38
CA TYR A 265 3.12 31.14 14.38
C TYR A 265 4.51 30.61 14.75
N ARG A 266 5.05 31.04 15.89
CA ARG A 266 6.31 30.50 16.48
C ARG A 266 7.50 30.44 15.50
N GLY A 267 7.68 31.48 14.69
CA GLY A 267 8.75 31.57 13.68
C GLY A 267 8.40 30.97 12.30
N TYR A 268 7.20 30.43 12.13
CA TYR A 268 6.64 30.04 10.83
C TYR A 268 5.64 31.09 10.34
N THR A 269 5.51 31.23 9.02
CA THR A 269 4.40 31.97 8.40
C THR A 269 3.34 30.96 7.97
N LEU A 270 2.11 31.10 8.47
CA LEU A 270 0.97 30.26 8.08
C LEU A 270 0.07 31.09 7.17
N THR A 271 -0.22 30.58 5.98
CA THR A 271 -1.15 31.19 5.03
C THR A 271 -2.32 30.25 4.77
N SER A 272 -3.53 30.82 4.69
CA SER A 272 -4.77 30.08 4.45
C SER A 272 -5.79 30.89 3.63
N THR A 273 -6.93 30.29 3.35
CA THR A 273 -8.05 30.88 2.60
C THR A 273 -8.94 31.74 3.49
N ASP A 274 -9.47 32.84 2.93
CA ASP A 274 -10.42 33.70 3.62
C ASP A 274 -11.89 33.25 3.37
N ALA A 275 -12.86 33.97 3.96
CA ALA A 275 -14.29 33.74 3.72
C ALA A 275 -14.64 33.71 2.21
N PRO A 276 -15.55 32.81 1.75
CA PRO A 276 -16.41 31.91 2.53
C PRO A 276 -15.75 30.56 2.91
N SER A 277 -14.42 30.46 2.85
CA SER A 277 -13.66 29.29 3.28
C SER A 277 -13.37 29.34 4.79
N GLY A 278 -13.15 28.18 5.42
CA GLY A 278 -12.86 28.04 6.85
C GLY A 278 -11.41 28.31 7.25
N GLY A 279 -10.52 28.67 6.30
CA GLY A 279 -9.09 28.86 6.56
C GLY A 279 -8.79 29.91 7.63
N VAL A 280 -9.46 31.06 7.56
CA VAL A 280 -9.39 32.13 8.58
C VAL A 280 -9.79 31.64 9.99
N VAL A 281 -10.73 30.69 10.09
CA VAL A 281 -11.14 30.09 11.36
C VAL A 281 -10.01 29.25 11.95
N SER A 282 -9.38 28.40 11.13
CA SER A 282 -8.20 27.63 11.55
C SER A 282 -7.04 28.52 11.98
N LEU A 283 -6.79 29.62 11.26
CA LEU A 283 -5.76 30.59 11.65
C LEU A 283 -6.13 31.36 12.92
N SER A 284 -7.40 31.64 13.22
CA SER A 284 -7.79 32.32 14.46
C SER A 284 -7.48 31.49 15.72
N ALA A 285 -7.80 30.19 15.68
CA ALA A 285 -7.45 29.25 16.75
C ALA A 285 -5.92 29.14 16.94
N LEU A 286 -5.17 28.98 15.84
CA LEU A 286 -3.71 28.91 15.86
C LEU A 286 -3.07 30.22 16.36
N ASN A 287 -3.56 31.38 15.91
CA ASN A 287 -3.13 32.70 16.39
C ASN A 287 -3.34 32.85 17.90
N THR A 288 -4.49 32.40 18.41
CA THR A 288 -4.80 32.41 19.85
C THR A 288 -3.79 31.61 20.66
N VAL A 289 -3.53 30.34 20.29
CA VAL A 289 -2.61 29.46 21.04
C VAL A 289 -1.14 29.79 20.84
N SER A 290 -0.77 30.51 19.78
CA SER A 290 0.62 30.88 19.45
C SER A 290 1.38 31.58 20.58
N GLY A 291 0.64 32.29 21.46
CA GLY A 291 1.19 33.03 22.60
C GLY A 291 1.22 32.26 23.93
N TYR A 292 1.05 30.94 23.93
CA TYR A 292 1.36 30.08 25.09
C TYR A 292 2.79 29.53 24.98
N ASP A 293 3.57 29.66 26.05
CA ASP A 293 4.88 28.99 26.18
C ASP A 293 4.72 27.49 26.45
N GLY A 294 5.70 26.69 26.01
CA GLY A 294 5.71 25.24 26.25
C GLY A 294 4.57 24.45 25.58
N PHE A 295 3.86 25.02 24.61
CA PHE A 295 2.64 24.40 24.05
C PHE A 295 2.86 23.04 23.38
N GLY A 296 4.07 22.74 22.90
CA GLY A 296 4.46 21.43 22.36
C GLY A 296 5.12 20.48 23.38
N ASP A 297 5.24 20.88 24.66
CA ASP A 297 5.86 20.09 25.72
C ASP A 297 4.98 18.86 26.07
N PRO A 298 5.47 17.62 25.92
CA PRO A 298 4.73 16.42 26.31
C PRO A 298 4.29 16.42 27.78
N ALA A 299 5.03 17.09 28.67
CA ALA A 299 4.65 17.20 30.08
C ALA A 299 3.40 18.07 30.32
N GLN A 300 3.00 18.88 29.32
CA GLN A 300 1.83 19.77 29.38
C GLN A 300 0.66 19.28 28.52
N ILE A 301 0.73 18.07 27.93
CA ILE A 301 -0.24 17.59 26.92
C ILE A 301 -1.71 17.83 27.31
N ASN A 302 -2.09 17.49 28.55
CA ASN A 302 -3.44 17.71 29.09
C ASN A 302 -3.90 19.18 29.00
N LEU A 303 -3.02 20.11 29.37
CA LEU A 303 -3.30 21.55 29.37
C LEU A 303 -3.23 22.14 27.96
N THR A 304 -2.34 21.62 27.11
CA THR A 304 -2.29 21.93 25.67
C THR A 304 -3.59 21.53 24.98
N THR A 305 -4.09 20.30 25.20
CA THR A 305 -5.36 19.83 24.64
C THR A 305 -6.53 20.71 25.07
N HIS A 306 -6.62 21.09 26.35
CA HIS A 306 -7.63 22.02 26.85
C HIS A 306 -7.55 23.39 26.17
N ARG A 307 -6.37 24.01 26.16
CA ARG A 307 -6.16 25.34 25.55
C ARG A 307 -6.40 25.34 24.03
N LEU A 308 -6.12 24.23 23.36
CA LEU A 308 -6.37 24.06 21.93
C LEU A 308 -7.88 23.98 21.65
N ASP A 309 -8.62 23.20 22.44
CA ASP A 309 -10.07 23.06 22.33
C ASP A 309 -10.80 24.38 22.63
N GLU A 310 -10.41 25.10 23.69
CA GLU A 310 -10.95 26.42 24.01
C GLU A 310 -10.70 27.44 22.89
N ALA A 311 -9.52 27.43 22.26
CA ALA A 311 -9.21 28.28 21.11
C ALA A 311 -10.02 27.89 19.86
N ILE A 312 -10.27 26.59 19.65
CA ILE A 312 -11.17 26.08 18.61
C ILE A 312 -12.60 26.62 18.84
N ARG A 313 -13.14 26.50 20.07
CA ARG A 313 -14.47 26.98 20.45
C ARG A 313 -14.64 28.48 20.18
N TRP A 314 -13.66 29.31 20.54
CA TRP A 314 -13.65 30.74 20.18
C TRP A 314 -13.64 31.00 18.68
N ALA A 315 -12.86 30.24 17.90
CA ALA A 315 -12.82 30.39 16.45
C ALA A 315 -14.15 29.99 15.79
N TYR A 316 -14.81 28.93 16.26
CA TYR A 316 -16.17 28.57 15.81
C TYR A 316 -17.23 29.59 16.21
N GLY A 317 -17.07 30.29 17.35
CA GLY A 317 -17.90 31.45 17.70
C GLY A 317 -17.78 32.57 16.67
N GLN A 318 -16.55 32.92 16.25
CA GLN A 318 -16.34 33.92 15.19
C GLN A 318 -16.84 33.45 13.80
N ARG A 319 -16.86 32.13 13.54
CA ARG A 319 -17.29 31.57 12.25
C ARG A 319 -18.75 31.89 11.92
N THR A 320 -19.61 32.15 12.90
CA THR A 320 -21.07 32.26 12.70
C THR A 320 -21.49 33.49 11.87
N GLU A 321 -20.69 34.55 11.92
CA GLU A 321 -20.88 35.81 11.17
C GLU A 321 -20.27 35.75 9.76
N LEU A 322 -19.56 34.68 9.40
CA LEU A 322 -18.96 34.55 8.07
C LEU A 322 -20.02 34.25 6.99
N GLY A 323 -19.87 34.91 5.85
CA GLY A 323 -20.63 34.65 4.63
C GLY A 323 -19.79 34.90 3.39
N ASP A 324 -20.42 34.97 2.22
CA ASP A 324 -19.74 35.35 0.98
C ASP A 324 -19.41 36.86 1.00
N PRO A 325 -18.12 37.27 0.93
CA PRO A 325 -17.73 38.69 0.89
C PRO A 325 -18.31 39.50 -0.26
N LEU A 326 -18.88 38.88 -1.29
CA LEU A 326 -19.60 39.58 -2.37
C LEU A 326 -21.04 39.96 -1.99
N PHE A 327 -21.55 39.48 -0.85
CA PHE A 327 -22.95 39.63 -0.42
C PHE A 327 -23.11 40.07 1.04
N VAL A 328 -22.02 40.13 1.80
CA VAL A 328 -21.98 40.52 3.22
C VAL A 328 -20.94 41.61 3.41
N ASP A 329 -21.38 42.80 3.82
CA ASP A 329 -20.53 43.97 3.96
C ASP A 329 -19.54 43.83 5.14
N GLY A 330 -18.38 44.46 5.03
CA GLY A 330 -17.37 44.50 6.10
C GLY A 330 -16.56 43.22 6.33
N MET A 331 -16.85 42.13 5.61
CA MET A 331 -16.19 40.81 5.80
C MET A 331 -14.67 40.87 5.82
N ALA A 332 -14.02 41.57 4.88
CA ALA A 332 -12.56 41.67 4.83
C ALA A 332 -11.94 42.36 6.06
N GLN A 333 -12.67 43.28 6.72
CA GLN A 333 -12.21 43.89 7.97
C GLN A 333 -12.49 42.97 9.17
N TYR A 334 -13.61 42.23 9.15
CA TYR A 334 -13.93 41.24 10.16
C TYR A 334 -12.91 40.09 10.20
N THR A 335 -12.61 39.49 9.05
CA THR A 335 -11.66 38.37 8.92
C THR A 335 -10.24 38.79 9.28
N LYS A 336 -9.81 40.00 8.85
CA LYS A 336 -8.55 40.61 9.29
C LYS A 336 -8.49 40.83 10.81
N ASN A 337 -9.60 41.22 11.44
CA ASN A 337 -9.67 41.38 12.89
C ASN A 337 -9.62 40.03 13.63
N MET A 338 -10.25 38.97 13.11
CA MET A 338 -10.23 37.63 13.72
C MET A 338 -8.80 37.13 13.96
N ILE A 339 -7.92 37.30 12.96
CA ILE A 339 -6.55 36.80 12.97
C ILE A 339 -5.50 37.83 13.43
N SER A 340 -5.91 38.98 13.99
CA SER A 340 -4.97 39.98 14.50
C SER A 340 -4.28 39.50 15.79
N ALA A 341 -3.06 39.99 16.05
CA ALA A 341 -2.32 39.63 17.26
C ALA A 341 -3.05 40.09 18.53
N GLU A 342 -3.73 41.24 18.44
CA GLU A 342 -4.55 41.84 19.49
C GLU A 342 -5.76 40.95 19.82
N THR A 343 -6.47 40.44 18.81
CA THR A 343 -7.60 39.52 19.01
C THR A 343 -7.13 38.19 19.58
N GLY A 344 -6.03 37.62 19.08
CA GLY A 344 -5.45 36.39 19.62
C GLY A 344 -5.03 36.52 21.09
N ALA A 345 -4.45 37.67 21.47
CA ALA A 345 -4.13 37.97 22.87
C ALA A 345 -5.38 38.18 23.73
N ALA A 346 -6.39 38.90 23.23
CA ALA A 346 -7.64 39.16 23.94
C ALA A 346 -8.44 37.86 24.16
N ILE A 347 -8.51 36.97 23.17
CA ILE A 347 -9.11 35.64 23.32
C ILE A 347 -8.32 34.81 24.34
N ARG A 348 -6.99 34.74 24.21
CA ARG A 348 -6.14 33.99 25.13
C ARG A 348 -6.31 34.43 26.60
N SER A 349 -6.47 35.73 26.85
CA SER A 349 -6.74 36.26 28.21
C SER A 349 -8.10 35.84 28.82
N LYS A 350 -9.02 35.30 28.01
CA LYS A 350 -10.34 34.80 28.43
C LYS A 350 -10.38 33.27 28.59
N ILE A 351 -9.37 32.55 28.10
CA ILE A 351 -9.26 31.10 28.28
C ILE A 351 -8.85 30.82 29.73
N SER A 352 -9.52 29.86 30.35
CA SER A 352 -9.35 29.52 31.76
C SER A 352 -8.74 28.12 31.88
N ASP A 353 -7.48 28.02 32.28
CA ASP A 353 -6.73 26.75 32.40
C ASP A 353 -7.39 25.69 33.31
N ILE A 354 -8.36 26.08 34.15
CA ILE A 354 -9.03 25.22 35.14
C ILE A 354 -10.50 24.93 34.85
N ARG A 355 -11.09 25.44 33.75
CA ARG A 355 -12.47 25.11 33.34
C ARG A 355 -12.81 25.55 31.92
N THR A 356 -13.68 24.81 31.25
CA THR A 356 -14.47 25.30 30.11
C THR A 356 -15.57 26.27 30.56
N GLN A 357 -16.21 26.94 29.61
CA GLN A 357 -17.33 27.86 29.82
C GLN A 357 -18.57 27.42 29.03
N ASP A 358 -19.74 27.98 29.37
CA ASP A 358 -20.96 27.77 28.58
C ASP A 358 -20.86 28.42 27.19
N VAL A 359 -21.60 27.88 26.21
CA VAL A 359 -21.60 28.31 24.80
C VAL A 359 -21.81 29.83 24.63
N SER A 360 -22.62 30.45 25.48
CA SER A 360 -22.89 31.89 25.46
C SER A 360 -21.67 32.76 25.77
N TYR A 361 -20.63 32.22 26.43
CA TYR A 361 -19.40 32.95 26.75
C TYR A 361 -18.56 33.30 25.51
N TYR A 362 -18.65 32.48 24.46
CA TYR A 362 -17.86 32.60 23.23
C TYR A 362 -18.48 33.58 22.19
N ASP A 363 -19.43 34.44 22.62
CA ASP A 363 -20.22 35.41 21.82
C ASP A 363 -20.79 34.87 20.48
N PRO A 364 -21.52 33.73 20.47
CA PRO A 364 -22.10 33.17 19.25
C PRO A 364 -23.32 33.97 18.77
N LYS A 365 -23.08 35.00 17.93
CA LYS A 365 -24.13 35.72 17.22
C LYS A 365 -24.57 34.94 15.99
N GLY A 366 -25.78 34.38 16.07
CA GLY A 366 -26.23 33.32 15.17
C GLY A 366 -25.46 32.02 15.42
N LEU A 367 -26.02 30.87 15.04
CA LEU A 367 -25.33 29.59 15.17
C LEU A 367 -25.62 28.73 13.94
N GLU A 368 -24.61 28.40 13.13
CA GLU A 368 -24.74 27.27 12.23
C GLU A 368 -23.40 26.62 11.88
N SER A 369 -23.20 25.40 12.38
CA SER A 369 -22.21 24.45 11.86
C SER A 369 -22.94 23.28 11.22
N LYS A 370 -22.47 22.82 10.06
CA LYS A 370 -23.03 21.68 9.31
C LYS A 370 -21.97 20.60 9.16
N GLU A 371 -22.36 19.36 9.45
CA GLU A 371 -21.57 18.18 9.12
C GLU A 371 -21.90 17.71 7.70
N THR A 372 -20.89 17.57 6.86
CA THR A 372 -21.03 17.20 5.44
C THR A 372 -19.91 16.22 5.04
N PRO A 373 -20.19 14.93 4.78
CA PRO A 373 -19.14 13.91 4.65
C PRO A 373 -18.55 13.75 3.23
N GLY A 374 -19.12 14.38 2.20
CA GLY A 374 -18.71 14.16 0.80
C GLY A 374 -17.62 15.14 0.34
N THR A 375 -16.39 15.03 0.83
CA THR A 375 -15.30 15.98 0.53
C THR A 375 -13.99 15.25 0.27
N SER A 376 -13.12 15.78 -0.60
CA SER A 376 -11.75 15.30 -0.83
C SER A 376 -10.74 16.41 -0.53
N HIS A 377 -9.59 16.06 0.07
CA HIS A 377 -8.41 16.94 0.07
C HIS A 377 -7.34 16.40 -0.89
N ILE A 378 -6.64 17.31 -1.56
CA ILE A 378 -5.53 17.02 -2.48
C ILE A 378 -4.45 18.06 -2.27
N VAL A 379 -3.21 17.62 -2.12
CA VAL A 379 -2.06 18.52 -2.03
C VAL A 379 -0.97 18.09 -3.00
N SER A 380 -0.33 19.06 -3.63
CA SER A 380 0.73 18.86 -4.60
C SER A 380 1.82 19.92 -4.42
N ALA A 381 3.07 19.54 -4.64
CA ALA A 381 4.19 20.47 -4.67
C ALA A 381 5.30 19.97 -5.60
N ASP A 382 6.05 20.90 -6.18
CA ASP A 382 7.25 20.60 -6.96
C ASP A 382 8.51 21.21 -6.33
N ALA A 383 9.69 20.77 -6.81
CA ALA A 383 10.98 21.14 -6.25
C ALA A 383 11.38 22.62 -6.41
N SER A 384 10.56 23.46 -7.06
CA SER A 384 10.69 24.93 -7.01
C SER A 384 10.04 25.55 -5.76
N GLY A 385 9.32 24.76 -4.96
CA GLY A 385 8.49 25.25 -3.86
C GLY A 385 7.12 25.75 -4.32
N PHE A 386 6.78 25.61 -5.61
CA PHE A 386 5.40 25.77 -6.07
C PHE A 386 4.55 24.66 -5.43
N ALA A 387 3.52 25.05 -4.68
CA ALA A 387 2.60 24.14 -4.02
C ALA A 387 1.16 24.61 -4.18
N ILE A 388 0.24 23.65 -4.27
CA ILE A 388 -1.20 23.89 -4.24
C ILE A 388 -1.86 22.89 -3.30
N SER A 389 -2.65 23.42 -2.37
CA SER A 389 -3.50 22.66 -1.44
C SER A 389 -4.96 22.97 -1.80
N MET A 390 -5.70 21.94 -2.19
CA MET A 390 -7.07 22.04 -2.69
C MET A 390 -7.99 21.15 -1.87
N THR A 391 -9.10 21.71 -1.41
CA THR A 391 -10.23 20.92 -0.94
C THR A 391 -11.36 21.07 -1.95
N THR A 392 -11.97 19.94 -2.35
CA THR A 392 -13.05 19.88 -3.34
C THR A 392 -14.15 18.93 -2.86
N THR A 393 -15.35 19.04 -3.41
CA THR A 393 -16.55 18.39 -2.87
C THR A 393 -17.72 18.35 -3.88
N VAL A 394 -18.63 17.39 -3.71
CA VAL A 394 -20.03 17.44 -4.22
C VAL A 394 -21.04 17.68 -3.08
N ASN A 395 -20.57 18.15 -1.93
CA ASN A 395 -21.18 18.33 -0.62
C ASN A 395 -21.42 17.05 0.21
N LEU A 396 -22.60 16.43 0.12
CA LEU A 396 -22.83 15.12 0.78
C LEU A 396 -22.33 13.98 -0.13
N LEU A 397 -22.22 12.78 0.44
CA LEU A 397 -21.86 11.58 -0.33
C LEU A 397 -22.80 11.38 -1.53
N PHE A 398 -22.22 11.32 -2.74
CA PHE A 398 -22.94 11.26 -4.02
C PHE A 398 -23.85 12.47 -4.34
N GLY A 399 -23.61 13.60 -3.66
CA GLY A 399 -24.26 14.89 -3.92
C GLY A 399 -25.77 14.85 -3.82
N SER A 400 -26.46 15.43 -4.80
CA SER A 400 -27.93 15.51 -4.87
C SER A 400 -28.62 14.19 -5.24
N GLN A 401 -27.85 13.11 -5.42
CA GLN A 401 -28.28 11.83 -6.02
C GLN A 401 -28.79 11.95 -7.47
N VAL A 402 -28.59 13.12 -8.11
CA VAL A 402 -28.79 13.31 -9.55
C VAL A 402 -27.49 12.99 -10.28
N MET A 403 -27.53 11.94 -11.12
CA MET A 403 -26.53 11.71 -12.15
C MET A 403 -27.14 12.07 -13.50
N VAL A 404 -26.40 12.82 -14.32
CA VAL A 404 -26.80 13.18 -15.69
C VAL A 404 -26.75 11.92 -16.57
N PRO A 405 -27.88 11.46 -17.15
CA PRO A 405 -27.93 10.15 -17.80
C PRO A 405 -26.97 9.97 -18.97
N GLU A 406 -26.80 10.99 -19.80
CA GLU A 406 -26.00 10.95 -21.02
C GLU A 406 -24.50 10.99 -20.75
N THR A 407 -24.08 11.60 -19.64
CA THR A 407 -22.67 11.97 -19.39
C THR A 407 -22.05 11.29 -18.16
N GLY A 408 -22.86 10.71 -17.27
CA GLY A 408 -22.36 10.07 -16.04
C GLY A 408 -21.77 11.04 -15.01
N VAL A 409 -22.01 12.35 -15.17
CA VAL A 409 -21.65 13.39 -14.20
C VAL A 409 -22.60 13.32 -13.01
N ILE A 410 -22.06 13.25 -11.79
CA ILE A 410 -22.81 13.31 -10.54
C ILE A 410 -22.88 14.78 -10.09
N MET A 411 -24.08 15.26 -9.77
CA MET A 411 -24.32 16.66 -9.42
C MET A 411 -24.25 16.88 -7.91
N ASN A 412 -23.58 17.97 -7.50
CA ASN A 412 -23.52 18.40 -6.11
C ASN A 412 -24.89 18.62 -5.47
N ASN A 413 -24.94 18.62 -4.12
CA ASN A 413 -26.02 19.23 -3.35
C ASN A 413 -25.54 20.45 -2.55
N GLN A 414 -24.80 21.33 -3.21
CA GLN A 414 -24.09 22.41 -2.56
C GLN A 414 -25.00 23.52 -2.00
N MET A 415 -26.24 23.63 -2.49
CA MET A 415 -27.23 24.54 -1.90
C MET A 415 -27.56 24.17 -0.44
N GLY A 416 -27.35 22.91 -0.06
CA GLY A 416 -27.52 22.41 1.31
C GLY A 416 -26.64 23.09 2.36
N ASP A 417 -25.58 23.81 1.97
CA ASP A 417 -24.75 24.56 2.92
C ASP A 417 -25.31 25.95 3.27
N PHE A 418 -26.24 26.51 2.50
CA PHE A 418 -26.89 27.78 2.87
C PHE A 418 -27.81 27.63 4.08
N SER A 419 -27.82 28.66 4.93
CA SER A 419 -28.72 28.79 6.07
C SER A 419 -30.17 28.98 5.58
N ILE A 420 -31.13 28.23 6.14
CA ILE A 420 -32.56 28.28 5.76
C ILE A 420 -33.32 29.07 6.84
N PRO A 421 -33.90 30.26 6.55
CA PRO A 421 -34.45 31.11 7.61
C PRO A 421 -35.61 30.46 8.37
N GLY A 422 -35.57 30.53 9.71
CA GLY A 422 -36.58 29.94 10.60
C GLY A 422 -36.50 28.42 10.73
N VAL A 423 -35.58 27.75 10.02
CA VAL A 423 -35.35 26.31 10.13
C VAL A 423 -34.05 26.10 10.89
N SER A 424 -34.16 25.50 12.09
CA SER A 424 -32.99 24.97 12.76
C SER A 424 -32.45 23.74 12.02
N ASN A 425 -31.12 23.61 11.95
CA ASN A 425 -30.51 22.41 11.38
C ASN A 425 -30.73 21.17 12.28
N SER A 426 -30.28 19.98 11.85
CA SER A 426 -30.49 18.70 12.54
C SER A 426 -30.02 18.63 14.00
N PHE A 427 -29.25 19.61 14.46
CA PHE A 427 -28.74 19.72 15.83
C PHE A 427 -29.32 20.93 16.61
N GLY A 428 -30.28 21.66 16.02
CA GLY A 428 -31.09 22.68 16.69
C GLY A 428 -30.74 24.15 16.40
N TYR A 429 -29.75 24.46 15.55
CA TYR A 429 -29.16 25.81 15.51
C TYR A 429 -29.87 26.86 14.65
N VAL A 430 -29.93 28.10 15.15
CA VAL A 430 -30.59 29.24 14.52
C VAL A 430 -29.80 29.73 13.29
N PRO A 431 -30.39 29.66 12.08
CA PRO A 431 -29.69 29.82 10.80
C PRO A 431 -29.03 31.20 10.66
N SER A 432 -27.77 31.24 10.21
CA SER A 432 -27.00 32.49 10.11
C SER A 432 -27.49 33.40 8.97
N PRO A 433 -27.87 34.66 9.23
CA PRO A 433 -28.26 35.60 8.18
C PRO A 433 -27.15 35.89 7.16
N ALA A 434 -25.89 35.88 7.60
CA ALA A 434 -24.72 36.06 6.73
C ALA A 434 -24.63 34.97 5.65
N ASN A 435 -25.20 33.78 5.91
CA ASN A 435 -25.20 32.62 5.01
C ASN A 435 -26.60 32.23 4.48
N PHE A 436 -27.57 33.15 4.48
CA PHE A 436 -28.84 32.93 3.76
C PHE A 436 -28.67 32.85 2.22
N VAL A 437 -29.54 32.09 1.55
CA VAL A 437 -29.59 31.93 0.08
C VAL A 437 -29.85 33.27 -0.62
N ARG A 438 -29.06 33.59 -1.66
CA ARG A 438 -29.30 34.69 -2.61
C ARG A 438 -28.84 34.26 -4.02
N PRO A 439 -29.45 34.76 -5.11
CA PRO A 439 -28.98 34.51 -6.48
C PRO A 439 -27.48 34.78 -6.64
N GLY A 440 -26.74 33.87 -7.29
CA GLY A 440 -25.31 34.03 -7.59
C GLY A 440 -24.35 33.95 -6.39
N LYS A 441 -24.85 33.91 -5.15
CA LYS A 441 -24.04 33.81 -3.92
C LYS A 441 -23.37 32.43 -3.79
N ARG A 442 -22.25 32.35 -3.08
CA ARG A 442 -21.61 31.08 -2.67
C ARG A 442 -21.91 30.76 -1.20
N PRO A 443 -22.15 29.49 -0.83
CA PRO A 443 -22.39 29.12 0.56
C PRO A 443 -21.09 29.04 1.36
N LEU A 444 -21.20 29.34 2.67
CA LEU A 444 -20.14 29.17 3.66
C LEU A 444 -19.62 27.73 3.70
N SER A 445 -18.34 27.56 3.98
CA SER A 445 -17.69 26.25 4.04
C SER A 445 -16.71 26.12 5.20
N SER A 446 -16.39 24.88 5.54
CA SER A 446 -15.41 24.51 6.59
C SER A 446 -14.06 24.07 6.00
N MET A 447 -13.93 24.02 4.67
CA MET A 447 -12.66 23.76 3.98
C MET A 447 -11.59 24.76 4.44
N SER A 448 -10.41 24.29 4.86
CA SER A 448 -9.37 25.16 5.45
C SER A 448 -7.95 24.70 5.07
N PRO A 449 -7.56 24.71 3.78
CA PRO A 449 -6.19 24.40 3.37
C PRO A 449 -5.18 25.37 4.01
N ILE A 450 -4.07 24.84 4.55
CA ILE A 450 -2.98 25.64 5.12
C ILE A 450 -1.67 25.30 4.41
N ILE A 451 -0.93 26.34 4.03
CA ILE A 451 0.48 26.22 3.60
C ILE A 451 1.33 27.00 4.60
N VAL A 452 2.35 26.32 5.12
CA VAL A 452 3.34 26.82 6.08
C VAL A 452 4.64 27.12 5.37
N GLU A 453 5.24 28.26 5.72
CA GLU A 453 6.59 28.63 5.33
C GLU A 453 7.51 28.75 6.54
N LYS A 454 8.79 28.41 6.32
CA LYS A 454 9.90 28.72 7.22
C LYS A 454 10.97 29.45 6.42
N ASP A 455 11.41 30.62 6.90
CA ASP A 455 12.43 31.44 6.22
C ASP A 455 12.11 31.74 4.73
N GLY A 456 10.82 31.96 4.41
CA GLY A 456 10.33 32.20 3.04
C GLY A 456 10.35 30.99 2.10
N LYS A 457 10.58 29.78 2.64
CA LYS A 457 10.54 28.51 1.89
C LYS A 457 9.31 27.71 2.30
N LEU A 458 8.74 26.98 1.34
CA LEU A 458 7.72 25.97 1.62
C LEU A 458 8.21 25.00 2.69
N TYR A 459 7.40 24.77 3.72
CA TYR A 459 7.68 23.83 4.79
C TYR A 459 6.64 22.72 4.83
N LEU A 460 5.36 23.04 4.99
CA LEU A 460 4.23 22.09 5.05
C LEU A 460 3.09 22.59 4.17
N ALA A 461 2.36 21.68 3.53
CA ALA A 461 1.07 21.94 2.90
C ALA A 461 0.09 20.83 3.30
N VAL A 462 -1.03 21.20 3.90
CA VAL A 462 -1.96 20.26 4.55
C VAL A 462 -3.40 20.77 4.54
N GLY A 463 -4.34 19.84 4.56
CA GLY A 463 -5.77 20.09 4.74
C GLY A 463 -6.52 18.78 4.92
N SER A 464 -7.83 18.89 5.12
CA SER A 464 -8.69 17.73 5.40
C SER A 464 -10.02 17.80 4.64
N ALA A 465 -10.65 16.63 4.52
CA ALA A 465 -12.07 16.43 4.29
C ALA A 465 -12.79 16.02 5.60
N GLY A 466 -14.13 16.01 5.61
CA GLY A 466 -14.97 15.69 6.77
C GLY A 466 -15.89 16.81 7.27
N GLY A 467 -16.40 17.68 6.38
CA GLY A 467 -17.39 18.71 6.75
C GLY A 467 -16.87 19.72 7.78
N SER A 468 -17.63 19.98 8.85
CA SER A 468 -17.17 20.84 9.95
C SER A 468 -15.84 20.38 10.55
N ARG A 469 -15.54 19.07 10.59
CA ARG A 469 -14.33 18.47 11.18
C ARG A 469 -13.04 18.83 10.44
N ILE A 470 -13.14 19.42 9.25
CA ILE A 470 -11.98 19.86 8.45
C ILE A 470 -11.13 20.88 9.21
N ILE A 471 -11.77 21.82 9.91
CA ILE A 471 -11.10 22.89 10.68
C ILE A 471 -10.27 22.26 11.80
N THR A 472 -10.90 21.47 12.68
CA THR A 472 -10.22 20.85 13.84
C THR A 472 -9.15 19.86 13.41
N ALA A 473 -9.38 19.05 12.37
CA ALA A 473 -8.37 18.13 11.84
C ALA A 473 -7.15 18.89 11.28
N THR A 474 -7.36 19.98 10.53
CA THR A 474 -6.24 20.76 9.97
C THR A 474 -5.45 21.47 11.08
N ILE A 475 -6.11 22.05 12.08
CA ILE A 475 -5.45 22.67 13.25
C ILE A 475 -4.55 21.65 13.96
N GLN A 476 -5.07 20.45 14.26
CA GLN A 476 -4.30 19.38 14.92
C GLN A 476 -3.10 18.95 14.09
N ASN A 477 -3.26 18.68 12.80
CA ASN A 477 -2.14 18.32 11.92
C ASN A 477 -1.03 19.39 11.88
N VAL A 478 -1.40 20.68 11.89
CA VAL A 478 -0.42 21.78 11.97
C VAL A 478 0.27 21.80 13.35
N HIS A 479 -0.47 21.62 14.45
CA HIS A 479 0.08 21.53 15.80
C HIS A 479 1.09 20.36 15.93
N HIS A 480 0.72 19.15 15.51
CA HIS A 480 1.57 17.96 15.55
C HIS A 480 2.89 18.16 14.78
N VAL A 481 2.87 18.76 13.58
CA VAL A 481 4.08 18.98 12.79
C VAL A 481 4.93 20.16 13.30
N LEU A 482 4.31 21.26 13.78
CA LEU A 482 5.03 22.49 14.14
C LEU A 482 5.46 22.55 15.61
N ASP A 483 4.60 22.12 16.53
CA ASP A 483 4.85 22.20 17.97
C ASP A 483 5.44 20.89 18.52
N GLN A 484 5.02 19.73 18.00
CA GLN A 484 5.49 18.40 18.45
C GLN A 484 6.56 17.78 17.52
N ASN A 485 6.94 18.49 16.43
CA ASN A 485 7.98 18.09 15.46
C ASN A 485 7.76 16.70 14.80
N MET A 486 6.51 16.25 14.70
CA MET A 486 6.17 15.01 13.99
C MET A 486 6.45 15.10 12.49
N THR A 487 6.67 13.96 11.83
CA THR A 487 6.53 13.84 10.37
C THR A 487 5.06 14.00 9.99
N ILE A 488 4.80 14.32 8.71
CA ILE A 488 3.42 14.40 8.23
C ILE A 488 2.68 13.06 8.33
N ALA A 489 3.37 11.92 8.24
CA ALA A 489 2.75 10.60 8.38
C ALA A 489 2.30 10.33 9.82
N GLU A 490 3.13 10.68 10.81
CA GLU A 490 2.79 10.57 12.24
C GLU A 490 1.65 11.54 12.59
N ALA A 491 1.74 12.81 12.18
CA ALA A 491 0.70 13.80 12.44
C ALA A 491 -0.68 13.41 11.89
N LEU A 492 -0.75 12.81 10.69
CA LEU A 492 -2.02 12.30 10.15
C LEU A 492 -2.53 11.08 10.94
N ALA A 493 -1.65 10.28 11.54
CA ALA A 493 -2.02 9.08 12.30
C ALA A 493 -2.59 9.39 13.69
N GLU A 494 -2.17 10.49 14.32
CA GLU A 494 -2.61 10.86 15.67
C GLU A 494 -4.15 10.85 15.85
N PRO A 495 -4.69 10.32 16.97
CA PRO A 495 -6.11 10.37 17.30
C PRO A 495 -6.62 11.81 17.36
N ARG A 496 -7.84 12.06 16.88
CA ARG A 496 -8.38 13.42 16.76
C ARG A 496 -9.47 13.75 17.77
N LEU A 497 -9.46 15.00 18.23
CA LEU A 497 -10.60 15.66 18.86
C LEU A 497 -11.37 16.52 17.84
N HIS A 498 -12.63 16.80 18.16
CA HIS A 498 -13.46 17.76 17.45
C HIS A 498 -14.54 18.34 18.37
N ASP A 499 -14.42 19.64 18.63
CA ASP A 499 -15.47 20.53 19.11
C ASP A 499 -15.74 21.56 17.99
N GLN A 500 -16.99 22.02 17.85
CA GLN A 500 -17.42 23.03 16.88
C GLN A 500 -18.27 24.14 17.51
N LEU A 501 -18.03 24.41 18.80
CA LEU A 501 -18.78 25.22 19.78
C LEU A 501 -20.22 24.76 20.04
N SER A 502 -20.94 24.32 19.02
CA SER A 502 -22.32 23.85 19.12
C SER A 502 -22.51 22.59 18.27
N PRO A 503 -22.86 21.42 18.85
CA PRO A 503 -23.34 21.25 20.23
C PRO A 503 -22.22 21.45 21.23
N ASN A 504 -22.57 21.74 22.51
CA ASN A 504 -21.59 21.81 23.59
C ASN A 504 -21.10 20.40 23.94
N VAL A 505 -20.27 19.85 23.06
CA VAL A 505 -19.70 18.50 23.07
C VAL A 505 -18.34 18.57 22.38
N VAL A 506 -17.32 18.05 23.06
CA VAL A 506 -16.04 17.71 22.46
C VAL A 506 -16.04 16.20 22.19
N SER A 507 -15.84 15.84 20.92
CA SER A 507 -15.78 14.44 20.46
C SER A 507 -14.34 13.97 20.31
N PHE A 508 -14.01 12.78 20.82
CA PHE A 508 -12.68 12.17 20.73
C PHE A 508 -12.75 10.83 19.98
N GLU A 509 -11.85 10.58 19.04
CA GLU A 509 -11.70 9.25 18.44
C GLU A 509 -11.36 8.19 19.51
N TYR A 510 -11.87 6.95 19.40
CA TYR A 510 -11.68 5.89 20.42
C TYR A 510 -10.22 5.56 20.81
N ALA A 511 -9.23 6.01 20.05
CA ALA A 511 -7.81 5.82 20.33
C ALA A 511 -7.16 6.98 21.11
N TYR A 512 -7.90 8.07 21.40
CA TYR A 512 -7.39 9.21 22.17
C TYR A 512 -7.03 8.80 23.61
N ASP A 513 -6.01 9.45 24.19
CA ASP A 513 -5.57 9.10 25.54
C ASP A 513 -6.67 9.33 26.60
N ASN A 514 -6.98 8.26 27.33
CA ASN A 514 -8.01 8.27 28.38
C ASN A 514 -7.67 9.22 29.53
N SER A 515 -6.38 9.45 29.85
CA SER A 515 -6.00 10.35 30.95
C SER A 515 -6.25 11.82 30.58
N THR A 516 -6.00 12.16 29.32
CA THR A 516 -6.27 13.46 28.71
C THR A 516 -7.78 13.71 28.63
N VAL A 517 -8.58 12.75 28.16
CA VAL A 517 -10.05 12.89 28.12
C VAL A 517 -10.65 12.96 29.53
N ALA A 518 -10.10 12.24 30.51
CA ALA A 518 -10.51 12.37 31.91
C ALA A 518 -10.15 13.75 32.49
N TYR A 519 -8.99 14.31 32.14
CA TYR A 519 -8.61 15.68 32.51
C TYR A 519 -9.57 16.71 31.90
N MET A 520 -9.86 16.62 30.59
CA MET A 520 -10.84 17.49 29.93
C MET A 520 -12.19 17.44 30.64
N LYS A 521 -12.70 16.24 30.95
CA LYS A 521 -13.95 16.06 31.71
C LYS A 521 -13.89 16.68 33.11
N ALA A 522 -12.75 16.62 33.81
CA ALA A 522 -12.56 17.25 35.11
C ALA A 522 -12.60 18.79 35.04
N LEU A 523 -12.23 19.38 33.90
CA LEU A 523 -12.39 20.81 33.61
C LEU A 523 -13.82 21.19 33.14
N GLY A 524 -14.77 20.24 33.17
CA GLY A 524 -16.18 20.47 32.83
C GLY A 524 -16.54 20.22 31.37
N HIS A 525 -15.60 19.75 30.53
CA HIS A 525 -15.91 19.43 29.13
C HIS A 525 -16.92 18.28 29.01
N ASN A 526 -17.90 18.46 28.14
CA ASN A 526 -18.89 17.44 27.82
C ASN A 526 -18.33 16.46 26.78
N VAL A 527 -17.59 15.46 27.25
CA VAL A 527 -16.84 14.53 26.38
C VAL A 527 -17.73 13.45 25.76
N THR A 528 -17.56 13.18 24.48
CA THR A 528 -18.19 12.06 23.75
C THR A 528 -17.13 11.29 22.97
N TRP A 529 -17.28 9.97 22.85
CA TRP A 529 -16.38 9.11 22.09
C TRP A 529 -16.96 8.76 20.72
N ILE A 530 -16.13 8.79 19.67
CA ILE A 530 -16.52 8.50 18.28
C ILE A 530 -15.58 7.49 17.61
N ALA A 531 -16.11 6.79 16.61
CA ALA A 531 -15.29 5.93 15.76
C ALA A 531 -14.28 6.76 14.95
N PRO A 532 -13.06 6.24 14.71
CA PRO A 532 -12.08 6.93 13.90
C PRO A 532 -12.53 7.04 12.43
N GLY A 533 -12.04 8.08 11.74
CA GLY A 533 -12.20 8.22 10.29
C GLY A 533 -13.33 9.15 9.83
N GLN A 534 -13.86 9.96 10.75
CA GLN A 534 -14.85 11.02 10.41
C GLN A 534 -14.23 12.26 9.75
N SER A 535 -12.91 12.30 9.61
CA SER A 535 -12.15 13.28 8.82
C SER A 535 -11.02 12.57 8.09
N THR A 536 -10.70 13.01 6.87
CA THR A 536 -9.64 12.41 6.06
C THR A 536 -8.64 13.48 5.60
N ALA A 537 -7.48 13.53 6.27
CA ALA A 537 -6.47 14.54 6.05
C ALA A 537 -5.36 14.06 5.10
N GLN A 538 -4.79 14.98 4.31
CA GLN A 538 -3.73 14.67 3.34
C GLN A 538 -2.69 15.79 3.41
N GLY A 539 -1.41 15.44 3.33
CA GLY A 539 -0.33 16.40 3.58
C GLY A 539 0.99 16.06 2.92
N LEU A 540 1.81 17.09 2.69
CA LEU A 540 3.22 16.95 2.34
C LEU A 540 4.07 18.01 3.04
N ARG A 541 5.33 17.69 3.32
CA ARG A 541 6.31 18.61 3.91
C ARG A 541 7.60 18.56 3.09
N MET A 542 8.17 19.73 2.82
CA MET A 542 9.49 19.87 2.20
C MET A 542 10.55 19.90 3.31
N LEU A 543 11.53 19.00 3.22
CA LEU A 543 12.61 18.90 4.20
C LEU A 543 13.76 19.86 3.86
N PRO A 544 14.66 20.21 4.82
CA PRO A 544 15.71 21.21 4.61
C PRO A 544 16.70 20.92 3.47
N ASP A 545 16.82 19.66 3.05
CA ASP A 545 17.66 19.22 1.93
C ASP A 545 16.97 19.32 0.55
N GLY A 546 15.71 19.75 0.51
CA GLY A 546 14.88 19.87 -0.68
C GLY A 546 14.12 18.60 -1.06
N THR A 547 14.16 17.55 -0.23
CA THR A 547 13.30 16.37 -0.37
C THR A 547 11.86 16.63 0.10
N PHE A 548 10.98 15.66 -0.13
CA PHE A 548 9.59 15.69 0.32
C PHE A 548 9.24 14.42 1.09
N GLU A 549 8.54 14.59 2.21
CA GLU A 549 7.65 13.57 2.77
C GLU A 549 6.21 13.90 2.34
N ALA A 550 5.39 12.87 2.11
CA ALA A 550 3.98 13.03 1.76
C ALA A 550 3.20 11.82 2.29
N ALA A 551 2.04 12.09 2.87
CA ALA A 551 1.19 11.08 3.48
C ALA A 551 -0.29 11.34 3.18
N GLY A 552 -1.06 10.26 3.15
CA GLY A 552 -2.52 10.32 3.11
C GLY A 552 -3.13 9.67 4.35
N GLU A 553 -4.40 9.96 4.58
CA GLU A 553 -5.16 9.50 5.76
C GLU A 553 -5.03 7.97 5.98
N PRO A 554 -4.38 7.51 7.08
CA PRO A 554 -4.23 6.07 7.36
C PRO A 554 -5.57 5.38 7.68
N ARG A 555 -6.62 6.14 8.04
CA ARG A 555 -7.98 5.62 8.28
C ARG A 555 -8.78 5.35 6.98
N GLN A 556 -8.25 5.72 5.81
CA GLN A 556 -8.91 5.56 4.50
C GLN A 556 -8.07 4.63 3.62
N PHE A 557 -8.60 3.44 3.31
CA PHE A 557 -7.83 2.30 2.77
C PHE A 557 -7.16 2.57 1.42
N ALA A 558 -7.76 3.41 0.59
CA ALA A 558 -7.28 3.74 -0.75
C ALA A 558 -6.30 4.91 -0.76
N SER A 559 -6.08 5.62 0.35
CA SER A 559 -5.31 6.88 0.37
C SER A 559 -3.82 6.70 0.08
N GLY A 560 -3.11 7.80 -0.15
CA GLY A 560 -1.65 7.77 -0.08
C GLY A 560 -0.94 9.00 -0.64
N GLY A 561 0.17 9.35 0.01
CA GLY A 561 1.14 10.33 -0.47
C GLY A 561 2.35 9.70 -1.14
N TYR A 562 2.89 10.35 -2.16
CA TYR A 562 4.05 9.88 -2.93
C TYR A 562 4.97 11.05 -3.30
N ALA A 563 6.28 10.82 -3.23
CA ALA A 563 7.33 11.77 -3.62
C ALA A 563 8.23 11.20 -4.74
N ARG A 564 8.77 12.07 -5.61
CA ARG A 564 9.57 11.68 -6.79
C ARG A 564 10.93 12.38 -6.88
N GLN A 565 11.87 11.72 -7.56
CA GLN A 565 13.29 12.05 -7.52
C GLN A 565 13.88 12.34 -8.92
N ALA A 566 14.49 13.51 -9.10
CA ALA A 566 15.25 13.86 -10.30
C ALA A 566 16.63 13.16 -10.30
N GLY A 567 16.65 11.85 -10.58
CA GLY A 567 17.84 11.05 -10.26
C GLY A 567 18.08 9.73 -11.00
N ARG A 568 17.22 9.27 -11.91
CA ARG A 568 17.60 8.24 -12.90
C ARG A 568 16.76 8.35 -14.16
N LYS A 569 17.43 8.51 -15.32
CA LYS A 569 16.85 8.12 -16.59
C LYS A 569 16.66 6.59 -16.58
N SER A 570 15.44 6.14 -16.31
CA SER A 570 14.86 5.17 -17.25
C SER A 570 14.87 5.87 -18.61
N ALA A 571 15.51 5.28 -19.62
CA ALA A 571 15.69 5.91 -20.92
C ALA A 571 14.35 5.97 -21.67
N LEU A 572 13.53 6.99 -21.36
CA LEU A 572 12.35 7.31 -22.15
C LEU A 572 12.73 8.01 -23.45
N PHE A 573 12.23 7.44 -24.53
CA PHE A 573 11.59 8.13 -25.65
C PHE A 573 11.37 9.64 -25.45
N LEU A 574 11.89 10.45 -26.38
CA LEU A 574 11.30 11.77 -26.64
C LEU A 574 11.41 12.18 -28.11
N HIS A 575 10.27 12.01 -28.78
CA HIS A 575 9.70 12.84 -29.84
C HIS A 575 10.40 13.07 -31.19
N TRP A 576 9.61 12.85 -32.24
CA TRP A 576 9.87 13.18 -33.63
C TRP A 576 8.91 14.31 -34.05
N LYS A 577 9.43 15.44 -34.51
CA LYS A 577 8.83 16.22 -35.61
C LYS A 577 9.87 17.18 -36.21
N VAL A 578 9.71 17.44 -37.50
CA VAL A 578 10.75 17.88 -38.45
C VAL A 578 10.67 19.39 -38.70
N ILE A 579 11.79 20.07 -39.02
CA ILE A 579 11.97 21.02 -40.17
C ILE A 579 13.38 21.69 -40.19
N ASN A 580 14.04 21.59 -41.36
CA ASN A 580 15.09 22.42 -42.01
C ASN A 580 16.38 22.95 -41.30
N LYS A 581 17.54 22.37 -41.68
CA LYS A 581 18.74 22.93 -42.41
C LYS A 581 19.18 24.42 -42.25
N PRO A 582 20.47 24.79 -42.58
CA PRO A 582 21.77 24.09 -42.41
C PRO A 582 23.02 25.00 -42.12
N ALA A 583 24.11 24.46 -41.55
CA ALA A 583 25.53 24.90 -41.72
C ALA A 583 26.49 23.83 -41.12
N HIS A 584 27.42 23.18 -41.85
CA HIS A 584 28.81 23.58 -42.16
C HIS A 584 29.67 23.89 -40.91
N LEU A 585 30.84 23.29 -40.62
CA LEU A 585 31.72 22.23 -41.20
C LEU A 585 32.32 21.42 -40.01
N GLY A 586 32.92 20.22 -40.12
CA GLY A 586 33.38 19.43 -41.27
C GLY A 586 33.93 18.04 -40.86
N THR A 587 34.23 17.22 -41.89
CA THR A 587 35.10 16.02 -41.98
C THR A 587 35.64 15.38 -40.68
N ALA A 588 35.55 14.06 -40.45
CA ALA A 588 35.13 12.90 -41.27
C ALA A 588 34.76 11.71 -40.32
N ARG A 589 34.46 10.46 -40.71
CA ARG A 589 34.51 9.68 -41.97
C ARG A 589 33.21 8.81 -42.11
N ARG A 590 33.06 8.13 -43.25
CA ARG A 590 32.05 7.06 -43.55
C ARG A 590 32.77 5.69 -43.55
N LEU A 591 32.20 4.49 -43.43
CA LEU A 591 30.85 3.86 -43.27
C LEU A 591 31.12 2.37 -42.79
N PRO A 592 30.17 1.43 -42.52
CA PRO A 592 28.82 1.30 -43.06
C PRO A 592 27.65 1.11 -42.06
N ILE A 593 26.45 1.32 -42.59
CA ILE A 593 25.13 1.07 -41.97
C ILE A 593 24.71 -0.38 -42.23
N ILE A 594 24.14 -1.06 -41.23
CA ILE A 594 23.24 -2.23 -41.42
C ILE A 594 22.02 -2.05 -40.48
N PRO A 595 20.77 -2.33 -40.90
CA PRO A 595 19.57 -1.77 -40.27
C PRO A 595 18.80 -2.72 -39.33
N ASN A 596 17.82 -2.13 -38.64
CA ASN A 596 16.65 -2.72 -37.95
C ASN A 596 16.88 -3.91 -36.98
N GLY A 597 16.84 -3.58 -35.68
CA GLY A 597 16.78 -4.53 -34.57
C GLY A 597 16.95 -3.79 -33.24
N ASP A 598 15.86 -3.60 -32.48
CA ASP A 598 15.85 -2.77 -31.27
C ASP A 598 16.42 -3.56 -30.07
N TYR A 599 17.75 -3.65 -30.00
CA TYR A 599 18.48 -4.40 -28.96
C TYR A 599 18.51 -3.67 -27.61
N ARG A 600 17.39 -3.67 -26.89
CA ARG A 600 17.21 -2.82 -25.69
C ARG A 600 18.03 -3.20 -24.45
N ASN A 601 18.54 -4.44 -24.33
CA ASN A 601 19.28 -4.92 -23.16
C ASN A 601 20.61 -5.59 -23.58
N MET A 602 21.74 -4.89 -23.43
CA MET A 602 23.08 -5.48 -23.53
C MET A 602 23.50 -6.07 -22.18
N LEU A 603 23.57 -7.39 -22.10
CA LEU A 603 24.00 -8.13 -20.92
C LEU A 603 25.53 -8.21 -20.86
N PRO A 604 26.17 -7.82 -19.74
CA PRO A 604 27.61 -7.92 -19.58
C PRO A 604 28.02 -9.40 -19.42
N GLY A 605 29.17 -9.77 -19.98
CA GLY A 605 29.76 -11.10 -19.79
C GLY A 605 30.51 -11.28 -18.46
N GLY A 606 30.42 -10.32 -17.54
CA GLY A 606 31.14 -10.30 -16.27
C GLY A 606 30.33 -9.67 -15.13
N VAL A 607 30.78 -9.89 -13.90
CA VAL A 607 30.07 -9.68 -12.62
C VAL A 607 29.22 -8.41 -12.53
N ARG A 608 27.93 -8.59 -12.21
CA ARG A 608 27.08 -7.60 -11.54
C ARG A 608 26.89 -7.97 -10.07
N SER A 609 26.49 -7.00 -9.25
CA SER A 609 26.07 -7.19 -7.85
C SER A 609 24.68 -7.84 -7.75
N GLY A 610 24.52 -9.04 -8.29
CA GLY A 610 23.29 -9.84 -8.18
C GLY A 610 23.18 -10.56 -6.83
N GLY A 611 21.95 -10.84 -6.40
CA GLY A 611 21.71 -11.65 -5.20
C GLY A 611 22.29 -13.06 -5.32
N ARG A 612 22.75 -13.60 -4.19
CA ARG A 612 23.45 -14.89 -4.10
C ARG A 612 22.64 -15.87 -3.24
N PRO A 613 21.87 -16.79 -3.85
CA PRO A 613 21.15 -17.83 -3.11
C PRO A 613 22.13 -18.79 -2.41
N ASP A 614 21.73 -19.37 -1.29
CA ASP A 614 22.53 -20.39 -0.59
C ASP A 614 22.21 -21.81 -1.13
N ALA A 615 23.03 -22.79 -0.75
CA ALA A 615 22.73 -24.21 -0.99
C ALA A 615 21.32 -24.58 -0.51
N SER A 616 20.65 -25.45 -1.28
CA SER A 616 19.23 -25.80 -1.13
C SER A 616 18.28 -24.58 -1.13
N PHE A 617 18.50 -23.60 -2.01
CA PHE A 617 17.62 -22.42 -2.16
C PHE A 617 16.14 -22.80 -2.35
N VAL A 618 15.88 -23.78 -3.22
CA VAL A 618 14.56 -24.41 -3.39
C VAL A 618 14.37 -25.38 -2.24
N SER A 619 13.49 -25.04 -1.31
CA SER A 619 13.20 -25.78 -0.09
C SER A 619 11.69 -25.85 0.17
N PHE A 620 11.29 -26.62 1.17
CA PHE A 620 9.88 -26.82 1.51
C PHE A 620 9.64 -26.52 2.99
N SER A 621 8.44 -26.01 3.30
CA SER A 621 7.87 -26.02 4.65
C SER A 621 6.75 -27.04 4.65
N ILE A 622 6.75 -28.00 5.57
CA ILE A 622 5.70 -29.00 5.71
C ILE A 622 5.00 -28.75 7.04
N GLU A 623 3.69 -28.51 6.98
CA GLU A 623 2.84 -28.35 8.16
C GLU A 623 3.03 -29.56 9.10
N LEU A 624 3.29 -29.32 10.39
CA LEU A 624 3.72 -30.35 11.34
C LEU A 624 2.73 -31.52 11.38
N SER A 625 1.43 -31.23 11.28
CA SER A 625 0.37 -32.24 11.23
C SER A 625 0.41 -33.16 10.00
N SER A 626 1.03 -32.74 8.89
CA SER A 626 1.14 -33.50 7.65
C SER A 626 2.49 -34.20 7.50
N PHE A 627 3.51 -33.88 8.33
CA PHE A 627 4.87 -34.41 8.15
C PHE A 627 4.96 -35.95 8.13
N PRO A 628 4.24 -36.70 8.99
CA PRO A 628 4.25 -38.17 8.93
C PRO A 628 3.67 -38.74 7.63
N ASP A 629 2.68 -38.08 7.02
CA ASP A 629 2.13 -38.50 5.72
C ASP A 629 3.14 -38.25 4.60
N PHE A 630 3.80 -37.08 4.64
CA PHE A 630 4.82 -36.71 3.68
C PHE A 630 6.02 -37.66 3.72
N ALA A 631 6.57 -37.94 4.90
CA ALA A 631 7.83 -38.66 5.08
C ALA A 631 7.68 -40.16 5.34
N GLY A 632 6.53 -40.62 5.86
CA GLY A 632 6.36 -41.98 6.38
C GLY A 632 7.08 -42.19 7.71
N ASN A 633 7.28 -43.47 8.07
CA ASN A 633 8.07 -43.90 9.23
C ASN A 633 9.14 -44.91 8.81
N LYS A 634 9.93 -45.47 9.75
CA LYS A 634 11.05 -46.37 9.38
C LYS A 634 10.61 -47.64 8.66
N SER A 635 9.46 -48.19 9.06
CA SER A 635 8.91 -49.40 8.48
C SER A 635 8.24 -49.16 7.12
N HIS A 636 7.70 -47.95 6.92
CA HIS A 636 6.99 -47.54 5.72
C HIS A 636 7.42 -46.12 5.31
N PRO A 637 8.65 -45.93 4.79
CA PRO A 637 9.11 -44.64 4.33
C PRO A 637 8.36 -44.22 3.06
N ASN A 638 8.01 -42.94 2.93
CA ASN A 638 7.31 -42.47 1.73
C ASN A 638 8.32 -42.23 0.58
N GLU A 639 8.62 -43.30 -0.16
CA GLU A 639 9.54 -43.29 -1.30
C GLU A 639 9.14 -42.30 -2.40
N PHE A 640 7.84 -42.07 -2.59
CA PHE A 640 7.34 -41.12 -3.58
C PHE A 640 7.86 -39.70 -3.31
N SER A 641 7.65 -39.22 -2.08
CA SER A 641 8.18 -37.93 -1.61
C SER A 641 9.71 -37.89 -1.68
N TYR A 642 10.38 -38.99 -1.30
CA TYR A 642 11.85 -39.06 -1.34
C TYR A 642 12.41 -38.94 -2.76
N ASN A 643 11.79 -39.61 -3.75
CA ASN A 643 12.19 -39.53 -5.15
C ASN A 643 12.12 -38.09 -5.66
N LEU A 644 11.03 -37.37 -5.36
CA LEU A 644 10.85 -35.96 -5.72
C LEU A 644 11.94 -35.05 -5.10
N LEU A 645 12.23 -35.21 -3.80
CA LEU A 645 13.31 -34.48 -3.13
C LEU A 645 14.69 -34.83 -3.70
N ASN A 646 14.90 -36.09 -4.08
CA ASN A 646 16.15 -36.56 -4.67
C ASN A 646 16.41 -35.97 -6.06
N ASN A 647 15.38 -35.85 -6.91
CA ASN A 647 15.50 -35.22 -8.23
C ASN A 647 15.96 -33.75 -8.13
N LEU A 648 15.40 -32.99 -7.18
CA LEU A 648 15.82 -31.61 -6.92
C LEU A 648 17.28 -31.56 -6.42
N GLY A 649 17.69 -32.51 -5.59
CA GLY A 649 19.09 -32.67 -5.17
C GLY A 649 20.05 -32.99 -6.32
N GLN A 650 19.64 -33.82 -7.29
CA GLN A 650 20.44 -34.11 -8.48
C GLN A 650 20.65 -32.88 -9.39
N LEU A 651 19.71 -31.95 -9.43
CA LEU A 651 19.81 -30.70 -10.20
C LEU A 651 20.60 -29.61 -9.48
N SER A 652 20.51 -29.54 -8.15
CA SER A 652 21.02 -28.42 -7.34
C SER A 652 22.23 -28.77 -6.46
N GLY A 653 22.75 -29.99 -6.55
CA GLY A 653 23.89 -30.49 -5.76
C GLY A 653 23.55 -30.88 -4.32
N THR A 654 22.50 -30.29 -3.74
CA THR A 654 22.04 -30.52 -2.37
C THR A 654 20.54 -30.73 -2.33
N LYS A 655 20.04 -31.77 -1.64
CA LYS A 655 18.60 -31.99 -1.50
C LYS A 655 17.92 -30.79 -0.82
N PRO A 656 16.65 -30.48 -1.15
CA PRO A 656 15.88 -29.43 -0.48
C PRO A 656 15.95 -29.56 1.05
N PHE A 657 16.01 -28.44 1.77
CA PHE A 657 15.84 -28.46 3.22
C PHE A 657 14.34 -28.42 3.52
N VAL A 658 13.94 -29.14 4.57
CA VAL A 658 12.55 -29.28 4.97
C VAL A 658 12.36 -28.60 6.31
N ARG A 659 11.60 -27.51 6.34
CA ARG A 659 11.08 -26.98 7.59
C ARG A 659 9.91 -27.85 8.02
N VAL A 660 9.96 -28.41 9.22
CA VAL A 660 8.80 -29.12 9.82
C VAL A 660 8.26 -28.23 10.92
N GLY A 661 7.12 -27.59 10.65
CA GLY A 661 6.60 -26.51 11.49
C GLY A 661 5.25 -26.01 10.99
N GLY A 662 4.97 -24.72 11.10
CA GLY A 662 3.70 -24.13 10.64
C GLY A 662 2.68 -23.97 11.77
N ASN A 663 1.42 -23.69 11.42
CA ASN A 663 0.39 -23.33 12.39
C ASN A 663 0.03 -24.45 13.36
N THR A 664 0.27 -25.72 13.00
CA THR A 664 -0.05 -26.87 13.86
C THR A 664 1.01 -27.18 14.90
N GLN A 665 2.24 -26.69 14.75
CA GLN A 665 3.33 -26.94 15.71
C GLN A 665 3.01 -26.39 17.10
N ASP A 666 2.34 -25.24 17.14
CA ASP A 666 2.08 -24.46 18.35
C ASP A 666 0.87 -24.96 19.14
N TYR A 667 0.19 -26.00 18.64
CA TYR A 667 -1.05 -26.55 19.19
C TYR A 667 -0.98 -28.06 19.41
N ALA A 668 0.03 -28.74 18.85
CA ALA A 668 0.27 -30.16 19.11
C ALA A 668 0.73 -30.40 20.55
N LEU A 669 0.11 -31.38 21.21
CA LEU A 669 0.53 -31.91 22.51
C LEU A 669 1.30 -33.23 22.34
N TYR A 670 2.23 -33.54 23.23
CA TYR A 670 2.95 -34.82 23.21
C TYR A 670 2.25 -35.86 24.09
N ASN A 671 2.18 -37.09 23.59
CA ASN A 671 1.64 -38.24 24.32
C ASN A 671 2.57 -39.45 24.15
N ALA A 672 3.37 -39.74 25.18
CA ALA A 672 4.35 -40.85 25.16
C ALA A 672 3.72 -42.24 24.96
N SER A 673 2.44 -42.42 25.29
CA SER A 673 1.71 -43.68 25.12
C SER A 673 1.09 -43.83 23.73
N LEU A 674 1.08 -42.79 22.90
CA LEU A 674 0.48 -42.81 21.57
C LEU A 674 1.35 -43.64 20.62
N GLN A 675 0.80 -44.77 20.15
CA GLN A 675 1.51 -45.73 19.29
C GLN A 675 1.67 -45.25 17.83
N VAL A 676 0.77 -44.37 17.37
CA VAL A 676 0.85 -43.74 16.05
C VAL A 676 1.69 -42.46 16.11
N GLY A 677 2.28 -42.06 14.99
CA GLY A 677 3.06 -40.82 14.94
C GLY A 677 2.22 -39.58 15.26
N LEU A 678 1.01 -39.52 14.73
CA LEU A 678 0.08 -38.41 14.98
C LEU A 678 -1.35 -38.94 15.11
N ASN A 679 -2.10 -38.36 16.04
CA ASN A 679 -3.55 -38.48 16.14
C ASN A 679 -4.14 -37.07 16.12
N GLY A 680 -4.97 -36.76 15.12
CA GLY A 680 -5.51 -35.43 14.89
C GLY A 680 -7.00 -35.47 14.60
N THR A 681 -7.73 -34.49 15.14
CA THR A 681 -9.16 -34.30 14.85
C THR A 681 -9.34 -33.02 14.05
N VAL A 682 -9.96 -33.12 12.88
CA VAL A 682 -10.37 -31.97 12.07
C VAL A 682 -11.70 -31.45 12.60
N ASP A 683 -11.78 -30.13 12.83
CA ASP A 683 -13.03 -29.42 13.09
C ASP A 683 -13.30 -28.50 11.89
N PRO A 684 -14.19 -28.89 10.96
CA PRO A 684 -14.45 -28.10 9.76
C PRO A 684 -15.00 -26.69 10.01
N ALA A 685 -15.55 -26.40 11.19
CA ALA A 685 -15.99 -25.05 11.55
C ALA A 685 -14.82 -24.12 11.93
N ARG A 686 -13.64 -24.68 12.22
CA ARG A 686 -12.42 -23.97 12.58
C ARG A 686 -11.35 -24.04 11.49
N SER A 687 -11.01 -25.25 11.05
CA SER A 687 -10.17 -25.49 9.89
C SER A 687 -10.64 -26.76 9.16
N PRO A 688 -11.05 -26.67 7.89
CA PRO A 688 -11.48 -27.84 7.14
C PRO A 688 -10.32 -28.68 6.61
N ASP A 689 -9.10 -28.14 6.50
CA ASP A 689 -8.02 -28.75 5.71
C ASP A 689 -6.91 -29.41 6.53
N TYR A 690 -6.83 -29.13 7.84
CA TYR A 690 -5.83 -29.70 8.77
C TYR A 690 -6.43 -29.84 10.18
N PRO A 691 -5.94 -30.77 11.02
CA PRO A 691 -6.51 -31.01 12.36
C PRO A 691 -6.36 -29.79 13.28
N THR A 692 -7.35 -29.61 14.16
CA THR A 692 -7.46 -28.47 15.10
C THR A 692 -7.21 -28.88 16.55
N THR A 693 -7.21 -30.19 16.81
CA THR A 693 -6.74 -30.85 18.04
C THR A 693 -5.73 -31.92 17.61
N ILE A 694 -4.53 -31.90 18.17
CA ILE A 694 -3.41 -32.73 17.70
C ILE A 694 -2.64 -33.31 18.88
N GLN A 695 -2.39 -34.62 18.83
CA GLN A 695 -1.40 -35.30 19.67
C GLN A 695 -0.33 -35.97 18.79
N ILE A 696 0.93 -35.83 19.18
CA ILE A 696 2.07 -36.53 18.56
C ILE A 696 2.66 -37.56 19.53
N GLY A 697 3.03 -38.73 18.99
CA GLY A 697 3.65 -39.84 19.71
C GLY A 697 5.14 -39.98 19.39
N PRO A 698 5.87 -40.90 20.06
CA PRO A 698 7.28 -41.17 19.77
C PRO A 698 7.55 -41.49 18.28
N ALA A 699 6.63 -42.20 17.63
CA ALA A 699 6.73 -42.59 16.22
C ALA A 699 6.72 -41.40 15.23
N PHE A 700 6.29 -40.20 15.65
CA PHE A 700 6.39 -38.97 14.84
C PHE A 700 7.83 -38.69 14.42
N PHE A 701 8.77 -38.93 15.34
CA PHE A 701 10.16 -38.56 15.17
C PHE A 701 10.92 -39.52 14.24
N GLU A 702 10.35 -40.70 13.92
CA GLU A 702 10.93 -41.59 12.91
C GLU A 702 10.96 -40.96 11.52
N SER A 703 10.02 -40.06 11.21
CA SER A 703 9.91 -39.37 9.93
C SER A 703 11.15 -38.53 9.56
N TYR A 704 11.94 -38.07 10.53
CA TYR A 704 13.22 -37.38 10.27
C TYR A 704 14.32 -38.31 9.73
N GLN A 705 14.10 -39.63 9.76
CA GLN A 705 15.09 -40.65 9.42
C GLN A 705 14.73 -41.42 8.14
N THR A 706 13.63 -41.07 7.45
CA THR A 706 13.18 -41.75 6.22
C THR A 706 13.72 -41.15 4.92
N TRP A 707 14.31 -39.95 4.95
CA TRP A 707 14.84 -39.26 3.77
C TRP A 707 16.37 -39.02 3.86
N PRO A 708 17.21 -39.99 3.48
CA PRO A 708 18.66 -39.87 3.56
C PRO A 708 19.22 -38.62 2.86
N GLY A 709 20.00 -37.81 3.60
CA GLY A 709 20.64 -36.60 3.10
C GLY A 709 19.71 -35.41 2.88
N VAL A 710 18.46 -35.46 3.37
CA VAL A 710 17.63 -34.27 3.58
C VAL A 710 17.97 -33.68 4.94
N ARG A 711 17.96 -32.34 5.05
CA ARG A 711 18.12 -31.65 6.34
C ARG A 711 16.82 -31.00 6.78
N PHE A 712 16.58 -31.02 8.08
CA PHE A 712 15.32 -30.66 8.70
C PHE A 712 15.48 -29.53 9.72
N SER A 713 14.49 -28.65 9.79
CA SER A 713 14.18 -27.96 11.04
C SER A 713 13.09 -28.68 11.81
N HIS A 714 12.96 -28.33 13.08
CA HIS A 714 11.83 -28.73 13.92
C HIS A 714 11.27 -27.49 14.63
N GLY A 715 9.97 -27.27 14.46
CA GLY A 715 9.19 -26.25 15.13
C GLY A 715 8.72 -26.68 16.51
N PHE A 716 9.23 -26.02 17.54
CA PHE A 716 8.85 -26.22 18.92
C PHE A 716 7.60 -25.40 19.29
N ASN A 717 6.73 -26.00 20.10
CA ASN A 717 5.46 -25.43 20.54
C ASN A 717 5.67 -24.23 21.50
N LEU A 718 5.43 -23.01 21.02
CA LEU A 718 5.36 -21.76 21.79
C LEU A 718 3.91 -21.42 22.16
N GLY A 719 2.96 -21.70 21.26
CA GLY A 719 1.53 -21.42 21.42
C GLY A 719 0.92 -22.02 22.69
N GLN A 720 0.89 -23.33 22.87
CA GLN A 720 0.53 -23.95 24.16
C GLN A 720 1.69 -23.87 25.16
N GLY A 721 2.94 -23.94 24.68
CA GLY A 721 4.17 -23.92 25.48
C GLY A 721 4.22 -22.84 26.55
N GLY A 722 4.02 -21.58 26.16
CA GLY A 722 4.00 -20.43 27.08
C GLY A 722 2.62 -20.12 27.68
N ASN A 723 1.62 -21.00 27.53
CA ASN A 723 0.23 -20.79 27.98
C ASN A 723 -0.15 -21.65 29.18
N ASN A 724 0.24 -22.94 29.18
CA ASN A 724 -0.16 -23.90 30.22
C ASN A 724 0.88 -25.01 30.42
N SER A 725 0.78 -25.69 31.56
CA SER A 725 1.75 -26.71 31.98
C SER A 725 1.85 -27.90 31.02
N ALA A 726 0.76 -28.29 30.35
CA ALA A 726 0.78 -29.42 29.39
C ALA A 726 1.51 -29.07 28.09
N GLY A 727 1.33 -27.84 27.61
CA GLY A 727 2.11 -27.29 26.50
C GLY A 727 3.59 -27.12 26.86
N TRP A 728 3.90 -26.58 28.04
CA TRP A 728 5.28 -26.44 28.51
C TRP A 728 5.98 -27.80 28.68
N GLN A 729 5.28 -28.81 29.22
CA GLN A 729 5.82 -30.16 29.32
C GLN A 729 6.03 -30.79 27.92
N THR A 730 5.07 -30.61 27.00
CA THR A 730 5.22 -31.02 25.59
C THR A 730 6.47 -30.41 24.95
N LEU A 731 6.69 -29.11 25.15
CA LEU A 731 7.88 -28.41 24.66
C LEU A 731 9.17 -29.10 25.16
N LEU A 732 9.27 -29.37 26.46
CA LEU A 732 10.47 -29.99 27.04
C LEU A 732 10.67 -31.46 26.65
N ASP A 733 9.59 -32.25 26.60
CA ASP A 733 9.64 -33.68 26.30
C ASP A 733 9.97 -33.97 24.83
N THR A 734 9.58 -33.08 23.92
CA THR A 734 9.83 -33.23 22.47
C THR A 734 11.26 -32.86 22.08
N VAL A 735 11.96 -31.98 22.80
CA VAL A 735 13.38 -31.64 22.49
C VAL A 735 14.30 -32.86 22.40
N PRO A 736 14.38 -33.75 23.42
CA PRO A 736 15.26 -34.93 23.35
C PRO A 736 14.85 -35.93 22.27
N LEU A 737 13.59 -35.92 21.81
CA LEU A 737 13.13 -36.77 20.71
C LEU A 737 13.54 -36.19 19.35
N ALA A 738 13.25 -34.90 19.13
CA ALA A 738 13.63 -34.16 17.93
C ALA A 738 15.15 -34.17 17.70
N CYS A 739 15.94 -33.86 18.74
CA CYS A 739 17.39 -33.74 18.58
C CYS A 739 18.07 -35.08 18.29
N LYS A 740 17.61 -36.19 18.91
CA LYS A 740 18.12 -37.54 18.61
C LYS A 740 17.67 -38.08 17.25
N ALA A 741 16.46 -37.73 16.82
CA ALA A 741 15.92 -38.17 15.54
C ALA A 741 16.60 -37.48 14.36
N ILE A 742 16.81 -36.17 14.46
CA ILE A 742 17.49 -35.37 13.43
C ILE A 742 19.01 -35.62 13.47
N GLY A 743 19.61 -35.61 14.65
CA GLY A 743 21.05 -35.77 14.83
C GLY A 743 21.87 -34.69 14.10
N ARG A 744 23.19 -34.90 14.00
CA ARG A 744 24.12 -33.90 13.46
C ARG A 744 24.00 -33.68 11.95
N ASP A 745 23.83 -34.76 11.19
CA ASP A 745 24.00 -34.71 9.73
C ASP A 745 22.75 -34.20 8.99
N ASN A 746 21.57 -34.50 9.55
CA ASN A 746 20.28 -34.05 9.02
C ASN A 746 19.82 -32.71 9.65
N PHE A 747 20.63 -32.04 10.49
CA PHE A 747 20.22 -30.77 11.11
C PHE A 747 20.33 -29.57 10.16
N TYR A 748 19.27 -28.75 10.11
CA TYR A 748 19.28 -27.43 9.47
C TYR A 748 19.21 -26.28 10.47
N THR A 749 18.15 -26.19 11.29
CA THR A 749 17.95 -25.13 12.31
C THR A 749 16.86 -25.56 13.29
N TRP A 750 16.81 -24.97 14.48
CA TRP A 750 15.59 -25.03 15.31
C TRP A 750 14.62 -23.93 14.93
N GLU A 751 13.38 -24.04 15.37
CA GLU A 751 12.39 -22.97 15.34
C GLU A 751 11.58 -23.03 16.65
N TYR A 752 11.12 -21.88 17.15
CA TYR A 752 10.31 -21.81 18.36
C TYR A 752 9.21 -20.75 18.20
N GLY A 753 7.99 -21.21 17.88
CA GLY A 753 6.83 -20.38 17.57
C GLY A 753 6.73 -19.95 16.10
N ASN A 754 5.52 -20.06 15.55
CA ASN A 754 5.10 -19.68 14.20
C ASN A 754 4.01 -18.59 14.29
N GLU A 755 4.23 -17.43 13.67
CA GLU A 755 3.25 -16.32 13.63
C GLU A 755 2.64 -15.97 15.01
N PRO A 756 3.45 -15.64 16.03
CA PRO A 756 2.96 -15.42 17.39
C PRO A 756 1.92 -14.29 17.50
N ASN A 757 1.89 -13.35 16.55
CA ASN A 757 0.85 -12.32 16.48
C ASN A 757 -0.56 -12.90 16.21
N ASN A 758 -0.66 -14.05 15.55
CA ASN A 758 -1.92 -14.77 15.31
C ASN A 758 -2.49 -15.48 16.56
N TYR A 759 -1.73 -15.64 17.66
CA TYR A 759 -2.17 -16.45 18.81
C TYR A 759 -3.38 -15.91 19.58
N ALA A 760 -3.73 -14.63 19.41
CA ALA A 760 -4.94 -14.04 20.00
C ALA A 760 -6.21 -14.27 19.17
N THR A 761 -6.08 -14.74 17.92
CA THR A 761 -7.16 -14.83 16.93
C THR A 761 -7.15 -16.12 16.09
N SER A 762 -6.21 -17.03 16.34
CA SER A 762 -6.00 -18.26 15.56
C SER A 762 -7.23 -19.15 15.48
N ALA A 763 -7.48 -19.73 14.30
CA ALA A 763 -8.45 -20.79 14.08
C ALA A 763 -8.20 -22.03 14.96
N GLN A 764 -6.94 -22.26 15.35
CA GLN A 764 -6.53 -23.30 16.27
C GLN A 764 -6.87 -22.98 17.75
N GLY A 765 -7.58 -21.88 17.97
CA GLY A 765 -8.02 -21.40 19.27
C GLY A 765 -7.09 -20.30 19.78
N PRO A 766 -7.62 -19.25 20.45
CA PRO A 766 -6.77 -18.25 21.06
C PRO A 766 -6.00 -18.87 22.23
N VAL A 767 -4.66 -18.79 22.17
CA VAL A 767 -3.73 -19.29 23.21
C VAL A 767 -2.94 -18.16 23.88
N ARG A 768 -3.25 -16.91 23.54
CA ARG A 768 -2.78 -15.71 24.23
C ARG A 768 -3.91 -14.69 24.38
N PRO A 769 -3.96 -13.94 25.49
CA PRO A 769 -4.86 -12.79 25.59
C PRO A 769 -4.41 -11.68 24.63
N LYS A 770 -5.32 -10.77 24.27
CA LYS A 770 -5.00 -9.59 23.44
C LYS A 770 -3.96 -8.65 24.06
N SER A 771 -3.72 -8.75 25.36
CA SER A 771 -2.71 -7.99 26.11
C SER A 771 -1.31 -8.62 26.10
N TRP A 772 -1.10 -9.72 25.38
CA TRP A 772 0.22 -10.31 25.22
C TRP A 772 0.99 -9.57 24.11
N ASP A 773 1.96 -8.77 24.54
CA ASP A 773 2.66 -7.77 23.73
C ASP A 773 4.12 -8.18 23.41
N ALA A 774 4.86 -7.30 22.73
CA ALA A 774 6.23 -7.57 22.28
C ALA A 774 7.21 -7.81 23.46
N PRO A 775 7.21 -7.04 24.57
CA PRO A 775 7.99 -7.37 25.76
C PRO A 775 7.63 -8.74 26.36
N ALA A 776 6.34 -9.04 26.53
CA ALA A 776 5.90 -10.31 27.11
C ALA A 776 6.26 -11.52 26.22
N PHE A 777 6.10 -11.38 24.91
CA PHE A 777 6.55 -12.35 23.92
C PHE A 777 8.06 -12.55 23.95
N THR A 778 8.84 -11.46 23.89
CA THR A 778 10.31 -11.53 23.83
C THR A 778 10.89 -12.22 25.07
N LYS A 779 10.34 -11.92 26.26
CA LYS A 779 10.67 -12.64 27.50
C LYS A 779 10.33 -14.12 27.45
N GLN A 780 9.17 -14.51 26.91
CA GLN A 780 8.81 -15.93 26.74
C GLN A 780 9.73 -16.62 25.73
N TRP A 781 10.07 -15.96 24.62
CA TRP A 781 10.95 -16.48 23.59
C TRP A 781 12.37 -16.73 24.11
N LEU A 782 12.95 -15.78 24.86
CA LEU A 782 14.26 -15.93 25.50
C LEU A 782 14.27 -17.07 26.53
N ASN A 783 13.24 -17.17 27.38
CA ASN A 783 13.14 -18.24 28.37
C ASN A 783 12.97 -19.62 27.73
N GLY A 784 12.09 -19.76 26.73
CA GLY A 784 11.82 -21.03 26.07
C GLY A 784 12.98 -21.49 25.18
N SER A 785 13.63 -20.58 24.44
CA SER A 785 14.81 -20.92 23.65
C SER A 785 15.99 -21.39 24.52
N GLU A 786 16.20 -20.80 25.71
CA GLU A 786 17.23 -21.30 26.63
C GLU A 786 16.83 -22.62 27.32
N ALA A 787 15.55 -22.85 27.61
CA ALA A 787 15.06 -24.14 28.08
C ALA A 787 15.26 -25.25 27.03
N ILE A 788 14.99 -24.98 25.75
CA ILE A 788 15.27 -25.88 24.63
C ILE A 788 16.77 -26.18 24.56
N ARG A 789 17.63 -25.16 24.62
CA ARG A 789 19.10 -25.34 24.64
C ARG A 789 19.56 -26.20 25.81
N ALA A 790 19.02 -26.00 27.01
CA ALA A 790 19.36 -26.81 28.17
C ALA A 790 19.03 -28.30 27.94
N GLN A 791 17.88 -28.60 27.33
CA GLN A 791 17.53 -29.98 26.96
C GLN A 791 18.45 -30.53 25.85
N ILE A 792 18.79 -29.75 24.81
CA ILE A 792 19.75 -30.16 23.77
C ILE A 792 21.11 -30.49 24.40
N ARG A 793 21.69 -29.57 25.19
CA ARG A 793 22.99 -29.77 25.86
C ARG A 793 23.01 -31.03 26.74
N LYS A 794 21.89 -31.35 27.39
CA LYS A 794 21.74 -32.51 28.27
C LYS A 794 21.54 -33.83 27.53
N HIS A 795 20.83 -33.83 26.39
CA HIS A 795 20.35 -35.07 25.76
C HIS A 795 20.94 -35.36 24.37
N CYS A 796 21.58 -34.37 23.73
CA CYS A 796 22.23 -34.42 22.42
C CYS A 796 23.53 -33.57 22.44
N PRO A 797 24.57 -34.01 23.19
CA PRO A 797 25.80 -33.24 23.40
C PRO A 797 26.56 -32.90 22.10
N GLU A 798 26.38 -33.68 21.04
CA GLU A 798 26.91 -33.43 19.70
C GLU A 798 26.29 -32.20 19.01
N LEU A 799 25.15 -31.71 19.51
CA LEU A 799 24.46 -30.49 19.07
C LEU A 799 24.59 -29.33 20.07
N ALA A 800 25.42 -29.48 21.13
CA ALA A 800 25.50 -28.56 22.26
C ALA A 800 26.30 -27.26 22.03
N HIS A 801 26.64 -26.91 20.79
CA HIS A 801 27.61 -25.84 20.50
C HIS A 801 27.37 -25.11 19.16
N GLY A 802 27.77 -23.83 19.10
CA GLY A 802 27.73 -23.03 17.87
C GLY A 802 26.33 -22.89 17.26
N ASP A 803 26.25 -22.92 15.93
CA ASP A 803 25.00 -22.79 15.16
C ASP A 803 23.94 -23.86 15.49
N TYR A 804 24.31 -24.99 16.11
CA TYR A 804 23.36 -26.01 16.57
C TYR A 804 22.47 -25.54 17.73
N LEU A 805 22.81 -24.42 18.39
CA LEU A 805 22.00 -23.79 19.44
C LEU A 805 21.30 -22.49 18.98
N ARG A 806 21.24 -22.24 17.66
CA ARG A 806 20.58 -21.06 17.06
C ARG A 806 19.28 -21.44 16.35
N PHE A 807 18.37 -20.48 16.26
CA PHE A 807 16.98 -20.67 15.84
C PHE A 807 16.67 -19.88 14.56
N MET A 808 15.73 -20.37 13.76
CA MET A 808 14.98 -19.52 12.83
C MET A 808 14.14 -18.56 13.69
N ALA A 809 14.16 -17.27 13.38
CA ALA A 809 13.27 -16.32 14.06
C ALA A 809 11.81 -16.64 13.71
N PRO A 810 10.87 -16.43 14.64
CA PRO A 810 9.45 -16.48 14.33
C PRO A 810 9.11 -15.48 13.23
N SER A 811 8.42 -15.95 12.19
CA SER A 811 7.78 -15.09 11.19
C SER A 811 6.59 -14.37 11.80
N TYR A 812 6.15 -13.27 11.19
CA TYR A 812 4.99 -12.49 11.62
C TYR A 812 3.98 -12.41 10.49
N ASP A 813 2.70 -12.50 10.83
CA ASP A 813 1.60 -12.25 9.89
C ASP A 813 1.45 -10.74 9.66
N ASP A 814 1.78 -10.24 8.47
CA ASP A 814 1.75 -8.82 8.12
C ASP A 814 0.34 -8.19 8.19
N ARG A 815 -0.71 -9.02 8.28
CA ARG A 815 -2.12 -8.59 8.40
C ARG A 815 -2.57 -8.35 9.84
N VAL A 816 -1.76 -8.69 10.85
CA VAL A 816 -2.17 -8.66 12.28
C VAL A 816 -1.24 -7.78 13.13
N SER A 817 -1.80 -6.70 13.66
CA SER A 817 -1.05 -5.54 14.18
C SER A 817 -0.70 -5.57 15.68
N ASN A 818 -1.17 -6.54 16.45
CA ASN A 818 -1.04 -6.58 17.92
C ASN A 818 0.37 -6.88 18.44
N LEU A 819 1.24 -7.49 17.62
CA LEU A 819 2.60 -7.86 17.97
C LEU A 819 3.51 -7.64 16.75
N ASN A 820 4.29 -6.56 16.78
CA ASN A 820 5.10 -6.10 15.64
C ASN A 820 6.54 -6.64 15.68
N ALA A 821 7.05 -7.11 14.54
CA ALA A 821 8.41 -7.64 14.38
C ALA A 821 9.50 -6.63 14.79
N THR A 822 9.47 -5.43 14.22
CA THR A 822 10.42 -4.36 14.54
C THR A 822 10.44 -4.02 16.04
N VAL A 823 9.31 -4.10 16.74
CA VAL A 823 9.27 -3.90 18.20
C VAL A 823 9.91 -5.08 18.95
N ALA A 824 9.52 -6.32 18.67
CA ALA A 824 10.09 -7.49 19.36
C ALA A 824 11.62 -7.60 19.17
N TRP A 825 12.13 -7.29 17.99
CA TRP A 825 13.57 -7.23 17.74
C TRP A 825 14.27 -6.12 18.54
N ARG A 826 13.63 -4.95 18.70
CA ARG A 826 14.12 -3.85 19.56
C ARG A 826 14.10 -4.19 21.05
N GLU A 827 13.12 -4.97 21.51
CA GLU A 827 13.06 -5.53 22.87
C GLU A 827 14.13 -6.61 23.14
N GLY A 828 15.01 -6.89 22.16
CA GLY A 828 16.15 -7.78 22.33
C GLY A 828 15.85 -9.25 22.00
N LEU A 829 14.93 -9.53 21.07
CA LEU A 829 14.69 -10.90 20.58
C LEU A 829 16.00 -11.60 20.18
N ASP A 830 16.91 -10.93 19.46
CA ASP A 830 18.23 -11.47 19.12
C ASP A 830 19.38 -10.94 20.00
N GLY A 831 19.07 -10.45 21.21
CA GLY A 831 20.06 -9.87 22.13
C GLY A 831 21.14 -10.85 22.61
N HIS A 832 20.92 -12.16 22.45
CA HIS A 832 21.88 -13.23 22.76
C HIS A 832 22.55 -13.83 21.49
N GLY A 833 22.38 -13.24 20.30
CA GLY A 833 22.87 -13.81 19.03
C GLY A 833 22.22 -15.16 18.68
N SER A 834 21.02 -15.39 19.22
CA SER A 834 20.28 -16.64 19.20
C SER A 834 19.65 -16.97 17.86
N VAL A 835 19.42 -15.99 16.99
CA VAL A 835 18.80 -16.16 15.68
C VAL A 835 19.86 -16.51 14.63
N ARG A 836 19.63 -17.59 13.89
CA ARG A 836 20.40 -18.03 12.72
C ARG A 836 19.89 -17.43 11.42
N TRP A 837 18.57 -17.34 11.28
CA TRP A 837 17.89 -16.92 10.05
C TRP A 837 16.77 -15.94 10.38
N TYR A 838 16.70 -14.83 9.64
CA TYR A 838 15.54 -13.96 9.67
C TYR A 838 14.49 -14.52 8.70
N SER A 839 13.38 -14.99 9.24
CA SER A 839 12.29 -15.58 8.47
C SER A 839 11.14 -14.59 8.28
N VAL A 840 10.61 -14.55 7.06
CA VAL A 840 9.33 -13.93 6.73
C VAL A 840 8.38 -14.94 6.13
N HIS A 841 7.09 -14.71 6.34
CA HIS A 841 6.02 -15.36 5.58
C HIS A 841 5.45 -14.40 4.57
N ASN A 842 5.06 -14.91 3.40
CA ASN A 842 4.42 -14.12 2.36
C ASN A 842 3.48 -14.99 1.54
N TYR A 843 2.29 -14.46 1.27
CA TYR A 843 1.28 -15.04 0.41
C TYR A 843 0.76 -13.92 -0.49
N ILE A 844 0.71 -14.13 -1.81
CA ILE A 844 0.48 -13.02 -2.75
C ILE A 844 -0.88 -12.33 -2.52
N ASP A 845 -1.88 -13.11 -2.09
CA ASP A 845 -3.25 -12.70 -1.73
C ASP A 845 -3.98 -13.89 -1.07
N GLY A 846 -5.28 -13.78 -0.80
CA GLY A 846 -6.11 -14.84 -0.25
C GLY A 846 -6.81 -15.70 -1.29
N ALA A 847 -6.98 -17.00 -1.03
CA ALA A 847 -7.75 -17.90 -1.89
C ALA A 847 -9.23 -17.44 -2.09
N THR A 848 -9.77 -16.73 -1.10
CA THR A 848 -11.13 -16.17 -1.09
C THR A 848 -11.19 -14.67 -1.40
N SER A 849 -10.05 -14.00 -1.59
CA SER A 849 -10.01 -12.56 -1.91
C SER A 849 -10.68 -12.28 -3.27
N PRO A 850 -11.57 -11.27 -3.35
CA PRO A 850 -12.14 -10.84 -4.63
C PRO A 850 -11.08 -10.41 -5.65
N GLY A 851 -11.32 -10.70 -6.93
CA GLY A 851 -10.43 -10.28 -8.03
C GLY A 851 -9.16 -11.12 -8.22
N VAL A 852 -8.85 -12.06 -7.32
CA VAL A 852 -7.70 -12.97 -7.47
C VAL A 852 -7.89 -13.90 -8.67
N THR A 853 -6.94 -13.86 -9.60
CA THR A 853 -6.94 -14.60 -10.88
C THR A 853 -5.54 -15.05 -11.26
N LEU A 854 -5.40 -15.93 -12.27
CA LEU A 854 -4.09 -16.22 -12.84
C LEU A 854 -3.44 -14.95 -13.40
N GLN A 855 -3.99 -14.35 -14.46
CA GLN A 855 -3.31 -13.28 -15.21
C GLN A 855 -2.96 -12.02 -14.40
N ARG A 856 -3.80 -11.62 -13.44
CA ARG A 856 -3.63 -10.34 -12.72
C ARG A 856 -2.95 -10.48 -11.36
N THR A 857 -2.84 -11.70 -10.86
CA THR A 857 -2.30 -11.97 -9.51
C THR A 857 -1.03 -12.82 -9.62
N LEU A 858 -1.16 -14.11 -9.95
CA LEU A 858 -0.01 -15.03 -9.97
C LEU A 858 0.87 -14.84 -11.21
N MET A 859 0.27 -14.67 -12.39
CA MET A 859 0.95 -14.49 -13.67
C MET A 859 1.23 -13.01 -13.95
N ASN A 860 1.69 -12.28 -12.93
CA ASN A 860 1.99 -10.85 -13.01
C ASN A 860 3.29 -10.51 -12.26
N HIS A 861 4.36 -10.25 -13.00
CA HIS A 861 5.69 -9.91 -12.49
C HIS A 861 5.68 -8.61 -11.65
N THR A 862 4.84 -7.63 -11.97
CA THR A 862 4.71 -6.40 -11.16
C THR A 862 4.08 -6.69 -9.79
N ARG A 863 3.18 -7.67 -9.69
CA ARG A 863 2.69 -8.17 -8.39
C ARG A 863 3.81 -8.89 -7.63
N THR A 864 4.46 -9.87 -8.26
CA THR A 864 5.59 -10.64 -7.68
C THR A 864 6.68 -9.72 -7.11
N THR A 865 7.12 -8.74 -7.89
CA THR A 865 8.24 -7.86 -7.52
C THR A 865 7.89 -6.96 -6.34
N ARG A 866 6.68 -6.39 -6.31
CA ARG A 866 6.24 -5.56 -5.19
C ARG A 866 6.20 -6.36 -3.88
N ASP A 867 5.58 -7.54 -3.89
CA ASP A 867 5.41 -8.37 -2.69
C ASP A 867 6.76 -8.83 -2.13
N VAL A 868 7.75 -9.15 -2.98
CA VAL A 868 9.11 -9.47 -2.53
C VAL A 868 9.88 -8.24 -2.03
N ASP A 869 9.76 -7.09 -2.70
CA ASP A 869 10.47 -5.86 -2.34
C ASP A 869 9.99 -5.29 -0.99
N GLU A 870 8.70 -5.43 -0.66
CA GLU A 870 8.11 -5.04 0.63
C GLU A 870 8.76 -5.81 1.80
N GLN A 871 8.95 -7.12 1.64
CA GLN A 871 9.63 -7.98 2.63
C GLN A 871 11.12 -7.61 2.80
N VAL A 872 11.80 -7.27 1.70
CA VAL A 872 13.19 -6.76 1.74
C VAL A 872 13.27 -5.40 2.45
N ALA A 873 12.23 -4.56 2.35
CA ALA A 873 12.18 -3.26 3.01
C ALA A 873 11.92 -3.35 4.52
N GLU A 874 11.10 -4.30 5.00
CA GLU A 874 10.98 -4.59 6.45
C GLU A 874 12.28 -5.19 6.99
N TYR A 875 12.86 -6.18 6.32
CA TYR A 875 14.15 -6.78 6.69
C TYR A 875 15.24 -5.73 6.89
N LYS A 876 15.39 -4.78 5.96
CA LYS A 876 16.38 -3.70 6.07
C LYS A 876 16.13 -2.76 7.26
N ARG A 877 14.88 -2.52 7.63
CA ARG A 877 14.52 -1.68 8.81
C ARG A 877 14.83 -2.38 10.12
N ILE A 878 14.58 -3.69 10.22
CA ILE A 878 14.90 -4.48 11.41
C ILE A 878 16.42 -4.64 11.55
N MET A 879 17.11 -4.95 10.45
CA MET A 879 18.56 -5.13 10.46
C MET A 879 19.34 -3.80 10.61
N SER A 880 18.70 -2.63 10.47
CA SER A 880 19.34 -1.34 10.77
C SER A 880 19.30 -0.96 12.25
N VAL A 881 18.60 -1.73 13.10
CA VAL A 881 18.50 -1.50 14.55
C VAL A 881 19.03 -2.66 15.40
N ASN A 882 19.74 -3.61 14.77
CA ASN A 882 20.31 -4.79 15.45
C ASN A 882 21.75 -5.06 14.97
N ASP A 883 22.63 -5.39 15.91
CA ASP A 883 24.05 -5.68 15.63
C ASP A 883 24.25 -7.04 14.92
N HIS A 884 23.27 -7.95 15.03
CA HIS A 884 23.31 -9.27 14.42
C HIS A 884 22.52 -9.32 13.09
N HIS A 885 23.23 -9.41 11.97
CA HIS A 885 22.64 -9.53 10.64
C HIS A 885 22.30 -10.98 10.26
N ALA A 886 21.23 -11.54 10.81
CA ALA A 886 20.71 -12.84 10.40
C ALA A 886 20.27 -12.81 8.91
N PRO A 887 20.64 -13.78 8.05
CA PRO A 887 20.28 -13.72 6.64
C PRO A 887 18.77 -13.94 6.40
N LEU A 888 18.23 -13.22 5.41
CA LEU A 888 16.83 -13.24 5.01
C LEU A 888 16.44 -14.52 4.25
N ILE A 889 15.38 -15.19 4.70
CA ILE A 889 14.74 -16.33 4.03
C ILE A 889 13.21 -16.17 4.04
N PHE A 890 12.53 -16.80 3.09
CA PHE A 890 11.12 -17.16 3.28
C PHE A 890 11.09 -18.50 4.02
N GLY A 891 10.79 -18.49 5.33
CA GLY A 891 10.64 -19.72 6.12
C GLY A 891 9.35 -20.48 5.81
N GLU A 892 8.34 -19.77 5.31
CA GLU A 892 7.14 -20.33 4.71
C GLU A 892 6.61 -19.34 3.67
N THR A 893 6.19 -19.82 2.51
CA THR A 893 5.50 -18.97 1.53
C THR A 893 4.68 -19.83 0.59
N ASN A 894 3.63 -19.25 0.02
CA ASN A 894 2.80 -19.92 -0.97
C ASN A 894 2.13 -18.90 -1.89
N SER A 895 1.53 -19.38 -2.98
CA SER A 895 0.76 -18.59 -3.94
C SER A 895 -0.36 -17.78 -3.27
N LEU A 896 -1.25 -18.43 -2.51
CA LEU A 896 -2.39 -17.81 -1.86
C LEU A 896 -2.59 -18.39 -0.46
N TYR A 897 -2.92 -17.55 0.52
CA TYR A 897 -3.26 -18.02 1.87
C TYR A 897 -4.64 -18.72 1.89
N ASN A 898 -4.98 -19.37 3.01
CA ASN A 898 -6.10 -20.32 3.10
C ASN A 898 -5.94 -21.52 2.15
N GLN A 899 -4.72 -22.09 2.12
CA GLN A 899 -4.33 -23.31 1.40
C GLN A 899 -4.54 -23.30 -0.12
N GLY A 900 -4.75 -22.12 -0.70
CA GLY A 900 -4.87 -21.91 -2.14
C GLY A 900 -6.25 -22.23 -2.73
N LYS A 901 -6.41 -21.83 -4.00
CA LYS A 901 -7.68 -21.94 -4.74
C LYS A 901 -7.57 -22.92 -5.92
N PRO A 902 -8.51 -23.85 -6.14
CA PRO A 902 -8.54 -24.67 -7.35
C PRO A 902 -8.54 -23.81 -8.62
N GLY A 903 -7.83 -24.27 -9.66
CA GLY A 903 -7.62 -23.54 -10.92
C GLY A 903 -6.53 -22.46 -10.89
N LEU A 904 -6.25 -21.90 -9.71
CA LEU A 904 -5.20 -20.89 -9.55
C LEU A 904 -3.94 -21.47 -8.93
N SER A 905 -4.07 -22.13 -7.78
CA SER A 905 -2.98 -22.56 -6.91
C SER A 905 -2.42 -23.94 -7.28
N ASN A 906 -3.23 -24.82 -7.86
CA ASN A 906 -2.80 -26.15 -8.30
C ASN A 906 -2.36 -26.22 -9.78
N SER A 907 -2.41 -25.10 -10.52
CA SER A 907 -2.28 -25.07 -11.97
C SER A 907 -0.90 -24.61 -12.47
N PHE A 908 -0.72 -24.69 -13.78
CA PHE A 908 0.52 -24.30 -14.45
C PHE A 908 0.82 -22.80 -14.35
N GLY A 909 -0.21 -21.95 -14.21
CA GLY A 909 -0.03 -20.53 -13.94
C GLY A 909 0.65 -20.25 -12.59
N ALA A 910 0.24 -20.98 -11.53
CA ALA A 910 0.96 -21.01 -10.26
C ALA A 910 2.39 -21.59 -10.38
N THR A 911 2.63 -22.46 -11.37
CA THR A 911 3.96 -23.01 -11.64
C THR A 911 4.89 -21.95 -12.24
N LEU A 912 4.40 -21.14 -13.19
CA LEU A 912 5.15 -20.02 -13.77
C LEU A 912 5.40 -18.91 -12.74
N TRP A 913 4.40 -18.58 -11.92
CA TRP A 913 4.55 -17.73 -10.75
C TRP A 913 5.64 -18.24 -9.81
N GLY A 914 5.65 -19.54 -9.52
CA GLY A 914 6.66 -20.16 -8.66
C GLY A 914 8.09 -19.97 -9.19
N VAL A 915 8.29 -20.02 -10.50
CA VAL A 915 9.61 -19.73 -11.12
C VAL A 915 9.95 -18.24 -11.01
N ASP A 916 9.00 -17.35 -11.30
CA ASP A 916 9.18 -15.90 -11.21
C ASP A 916 9.52 -15.44 -9.79
N PHE A 917 8.69 -15.82 -8.82
CA PHE A 917 8.84 -15.50 -7.40
C PHE A 917 10.18 -15.98 -6.84
N ASN A 918 10.59 -17.22 -7.13
CA ASN A 918 11.87 -17.76 -6.65
C ASN A 918 13.07 -17.03 -7.25
N LEU A 919 13.08 -16.80 -8.57
CA LEU A 919 14.22 -16.15 -9.22
C LEU A 919 14.30 -14.65 -8.92
N TYR A 920 13.17 -13.98 -8.75
CA TYR A 920 13.15 -12.60 -8.24
C TYR A 920 13.69 -12.54 -6.81
N SER A 921 13.21 -13.40 -5.90
CA SER A 921 13.69 -13.49 -4.52
C SER A 921 15.20 -13.76 -4.44
N ALA A 922 15.71 -14.68 -5.25
CA ALA A 922 17.15 -14.94 -5.36
C ALA A 922 17.93 -13.69 -5.83
N SER A 923 17.37 -12.93 -6.77
CA SER A 923 17.97 -11.68 -7.26
C SER A 923 17.91 -10.53 -6.25
N ALA A 924 16.86 -10.48 -5.44
CA ALA A 924 16.62 -9.49 -4.38
C ALA A 924 17.46 -9.74 -3.12
N GLY A 925 18.03 -10.95 -2.96
CA GLY A 925 19.00 -11.29 -1.92
C GLY A 925 18.54 -12.34 -0.91
N PHE A 926 17.36 -12.95 -1.08
CA PHE A 926 16.93 -14.07 -0.23
C PHE A 926 17.90 -15.25 -0.34
N LYS A 927 18.11 -15.93 0.79
CA LYS A 927 19.01 -17.10 0.87
C LYS A 927 18.33 -18.43 0.62
N ARG A 928 17.02 -18.52 0.86
CA ARG A 928 16.22 -19.74 0.72
C ARG A 928 14.74 -19.39 0.63
N VAL A 929 13.98 -20.25 -0.05
CA VAL A 929 12.53 -20.18 -0.18
C VAL A 929 11.95 -21.54 0.24
N HIS A 930 11.19 -21.56 1.33
CA HIS A 930 10.47 -22.74 1.79
C HIS A 930 9.01 -22.69 1.32
N MET A 931 8.70 -23.37 0.21
CA MET A 931 7.32 -23.45 -0.30
C MET A 931 6.44 -24.30 0.62
N HIS A 932 5.32 -23.77 1.09
CA HIS A 932 4.44 -24.43 2.05
C HIS A 932 3.69 -25.63 1.45
N GLN A 933 3.73 -26.76 2.15
CA GLN A 933 3.10 -28.04 1.85
C GLN A 933 2.23 -28.46 3.04
N GLY A 934 1.10 -29.08 2.74
CA GLY A 934 0.26 -29.74 3.72
C GLY A 934 -0.72 -30.66 2.99
N THR A 935 -1.15 -31.74 3.65
CA THR A 935 -2.12 -32.65 3.06
C THR A 935 -3.42 -31.89 2.76
N ASN A 936 -4.00 -32.13 1.58
CA ASN A 936 -5.16 -31.40 1.02
C ASN A 936 -4.90 -29.98 0.47
N TYR A 937 -3.68 -29.45 0.48
CA TYR A 937 -3.45 -28.07 0.04
C TYR A 937 -3.56 -27.96 -1.49
N ARG A 938 -4.07 -26.83 -2.00
CA ARG A 938 -4.29 -26.65 -3.45
C ARG A 938 -2.98 -26.27 -4.12
N TYR A 939 -2.22 -25.33 -3.56
CA TYR A 939 -0.81 -25.21 -3.92
C TYR A 939 0.00 -26.07 -2.96
N GLN A 940 0.50 -27.16 -3.51
CA GLN A 940 1.55 -28.01 -2.98
C GLN A 940 2.32 -28.52 -4.20
N ALA A 941 3.57 -28.92 -4.00
CA ALA A 941 4.40 -29.52 -5.04
C ALA A 941 3.96 -30.97 -5.30
N TRP A 942 3.61 -31.74 -4.27
CA TRP A 942 3.01 -33.06 -4.42
C TRP A 942 2.07 -33.37 -3.25
N GLN A 943 1.05 -34.18 -3.52
CA GLN A 943 0.22 -34.79 -2.47
C GLN A 943 0.83 -36.17 -2.13
N PRO A 944 1.21 -36.46 -0.87
CA PRO A 944 1.98 -37.66 -0.53
C PRO A 944 1.17 -38.95 -0.35
N ILE A 945 -0.13 -38.82 -0.02
CA ILE A 945 -1.10 -39.90 0.24
C ILE A 945 -2.45 -39.54 -0.38
N ASP A 946 -3.30 -40.53 -0.64
CA ASP A 946 -4.69 -40.27 -1.03
C ASP A 946 -5.50 -39.73 0.16
N THR A 947 -6.46 -38.85 -0.14
CA THR A 947 -7.37 -38.23 0.84
C THR A 947 -8.73 -38.01 0.19
N ASP A 948 -9.76 -37.79 1.00
CA ASP A 948 -11.11 -37.47 0.54
C ASP A 948 -11.19 -36.21 -0.35
N LYS A 949 -10.16 -35.34 -0.33
CA LYS A 949 -10.13 -34.09 -1.09
C LYS A 949 -9.20 -34.10 -2.30
N THR A 950 -8.16 -34.93 -2.30
CA THR A 950 -7.18 -34.95 -3.40
C THR A 950 -6.39 -36.26 -3.44
N ALA A 951 -6.19 -36.77 -4.65
CA ALA A 951 -5.42 -37.97 -4.90
C ALA A 951 -3.91 -37.74 -4.73
N LYS A 952 -3.19 -38.79 -4.32
CA LYS A 952 -1.73 -38.86 -4.28
C LYS A 952 -1.16 -38.54 -5.65
N GLY A 953 -0.11 -37.74 -5.69
CA GLY A 953 0.63 -37.49 -6.92
C GLY A 953 1.28 -36.11 -7.02
N THR A 954 2.15 -35.99 -8.01
CA THR A 954 2.90 -34.77 -8.33
C THR A 954 1.95 -33.72 -8.88
N LYS A 955 2.04 -32.49 -8.38
CA LYS A 955 1.19 -31.37 -8.82
C LYS A 955 2.01 -30.40 -9.67
N ALA A 956 1.34 -29.56 -10.45
CA ALA A 956 2.00 -28.62 -11.37
C ALA A 956 3.12 -27.78 -10.69
N PRO A 957 2.95 -27.21 -9.47
CA PRO A 957 3.98 -26.38 -8.84
C PRO A 957 5.37 -27.03 -8.66
N TYR A 958 5.45 -28.36 -8.51
CA TYR A 958 6.74 -29.07 -8.42
C TYR A 958 7.62 -28.86 -9.67
N TYR A 959 7.02 -28.73 -10.84
CA TYR A 959 7.76 -28.48 -12.08
C TYR A 959 8.38 -27.07 -12.11
N GLY A 960 7.83 -26.13 -11.35
CA GLY A 960 8.43 -24.81 -11.10
C GLY A 960 9.68 -24.94 -10.24
N SER A 961 9.62 -25.75 -9.17
CA SER A 961 10.78 -26.11 -8.34
C SER A 961 11.89 -26.78 -9.17
N ILE A 962 11.54 -27.70 -10.07
CA ILE A 962 12.48 -28.30 -11.03
C ILE A 962 13.12 -27.25 -11.95
N ALA A 963 12.31 -26.36 -12.53
CA ALA A 963 12.81 -25.32 -13.42
C ALA A 963 13.75 -24.33 -12.71
N VAL A 964 13.45 -23.93 -11.47
CA VAL A 964 14.33 -23.10 -10.63
C VAL A 964 15.61 -23.85 -10.29
N ALA A 965 15.54 -25.12 -9.86
CA ALA A 965 16.71 -25.93 -9.54
C ALA A 965 17.64 -26.10 -10.77
N ALA A 966 17.09 -26.40 -11.95
CA ALA A 966 17.87 -26.47 -13.20
C ALA A 966 18.46 -25.12 -13.62
N THR A 967 17.74 -24.02 -13.35
CA THR A 967 18.19 -22.65 -13.62
C THR A 967 19.38 -22.29 -12.74
N LEU A 968 19.28 -22.48 -11.43
CA LEU A 968 20.36 -22.17 -10.48
C LEU A 968 21.53 -23.14 -10.63
N GLY A 969 21.27 -24.44 -10.82
CA GLY A 969 22.31 -25.47 -10.88
C GLY A 969 22.91 -25.80 -9.51
N ASP A 970 24.12 -26.39 -9.51
CA ASP A 970 24.82 -26.84 -8.31
C ASP A 970 25.39 -25.68 -7.49
N LEU A 971 24.55 -25.16 -6.57
CA LEU A 971 24.89 -24.08 -5.65
C LEU A 971 25.93 -24.46 -4.59
N ALA A 972 26.26 -25.76 -4.44
CA ALA A 972 27.31 -26.20 -3.54
C ALA A 972 28.70 -26.20 -4.20
N ARG A 973 28.77 -26.19 -5.54
CA ARG A 973 30.03 -26.17 -6.31
C ARG A 973 30.39 -24.82 -6.92
N SER A 974 29.42 -23.93 -7.17
CA SER A 974 29.69 -22.65 -7.82
C SER A 974 29.08 -21.43 -7.13
N ALA A 975 29.78 -20.29 -7.21
CA ALA A 975 29.30 -19.01 -6.68
C ALA A 975 28.28 -18.40 -7.64
N VAL A 976 27.07 -18.96 -7.66
CA VAL A 976 25.97 -18.49 -8.52
C VAL A 976 25.41 -17.16 -8.01
N SER A 977 25.08 -16.26 -8.94
CA SER A 977 24.32 -15.05 -8.65
C SER A 977 23.24 -14.80 -9.71
N VAL A 978 22.11 -14.25 -9.27
CA VAL A 978 20.92 -14.01 -10.09
C VAL A 978 20.72 -12.51 -10.26
N SER A 979 20.28 -12.08 -11.44
CA SER A 979 19.85 -10.71 -11.71
C SER A 979 18.57 -10.71 -12.53
N SER A 980 17.54 -9.99 -12.07
CA SER A 980 16.37 -9.69 -12.90
C SER A 980 16.76 -8.83 -14.11
N ILE A 981 16.13 -9.10 -15.25
CA ILE A 981 16.25 -8.36 -16.50
C ILE A 981 14.92 -7.63 -16.72
N PRO A 982 14.90 -6.28 -16.71
CA PRO A 982 13.66 -5.53 -16.92
C PRO A 982 12.99 -5.85 -18.26
N MET A 983 11.71 -6.21 -18.18
CA MET A 983 10.83 -6.51 -19.31
C MET A 983 9.82 -5.38 -19.55
N SER A 984 9.23 -5.32 -20.76
CA SER A 984 8.27 -4.28 -21.14
C SER A 984 6.81 -4.58 -20.76
N SER A 985 6.51 -5.81 -20.36
CA SER A 985 5.18 -6.25 -19.91
C SER A 985 5.28 -6.83 -18.51
N ASP A 986 4.25 -6.59 -17.71
CA ASP A 986 4.01 -7.22 -16.42
C ASP A 986 3.70 -8.72 -16.52
N ALA A 987 3.32 -9.23 -17.70
CA ALA A 987 3.15 -10.65 -17.98
C ALA A 987 4.43 -11.30 -18.57
N GLU A 988 5.59 -10.67 -18.43
CA GLU A 988 6.88 -11.15 -18.92
C GLU A 988 7.96 -10.97 -17.84
N ALA A 989 8.78 -12.00 -17.62
CA ALA A 989 9.92 -11.93 -16.70
C ALA A 989 11.15 -12.60 -17.32
N ALA A 990 12.34 -12.10 -17.00
CA ALA A 990 13.59 -12.71 -17.44
C ALA A 990 14.71 -12.53 -16.42
N TYR A 991 15.60 -13.52 -16.34
CA TYR A 991 16.65 -13.60 -15.33
C TYR A 991 17.98 -14.00 -15.96
N ALA A 992 19.05 -13.31 -15.55
CA ALA A 992 20.43 -13.64 -15.88
C ALA A 992 21.09 -14.39 -14.73
N ILE A 993 21.69 -15.55 -15.02
CA ILE A 993 22.34 -16.42 -14.05
C ILE A 993 23.84 -16.45 -14.37
N TYR A 994 24.63 -15.94 -13.41
CA TYR A 994 26.08 -15.90 -13.51
C TYR A 994 26.67 -16.99 -12.61
N ASP A 995 27.49 -17.88 -13.18
CA ASP A 995 28.30 -18.85 -12.45
C ASP A 995 29.72 -18.29 -12.31
N ASN A 996 30.22 -18.16 -11.08
CA ASN A 996 31.56 -17.62 -10.79
C ASN A 996 31.83 -16.29 -11.52
N GLY A 997 30.78 -15.45 -11.65
CA GLY A 997 30.81 -14.15 -12.30
C GLY A 997 30.65 -14.13 -13.82
N SER A 998 30.62 -15.28 -14.49
CA SER A 998 30.41 -15.40 -15.93
C SER A 998 28.95 -15.74 -16.25
N LEU A 999 28.34 -15.05 -17.20
CA LEU A 999 26.94 -15.28 -17.58
C LEU A 999 26.79 -16.64 -18.30
N GLN A 1000 26.12 -17.61 -17.66
CA GLN A 1000 25.96 -18.97 -18.20
C GLN A 1000 24.57 -19.26 -18.72
N LYS A 1001 23.52 -18.73 -18.08
CA LYS A 1001 22.14 -19.06 -18.43
C LYS A 1001 21.23 -17.83 -18.40
N LEU A 1002 20.15 -17.92 -19.17
CA LEU A 1002 19.02 -17.00 -19.12
C LEU A 1002 17.73 -17.80 -18.88
N MET A 1003 16.93 -17.43 -17.89
CA MET A 1003 15.54 -17.90 -17.78
C MET A 1003 14.61 -16.82 -18.34
N VAL A 1004 13.62 -17.23 -19.13
CA VAL A 1004 12.61 -16.35 -19.73
C VAL A 1004 11.23 -16.96 -19.46
N ILE A 1005 10.34 -16.18 -18.86
CA ILE A 1005 9.00 -16.60 -18.46
C ILE A 1005 7.99 -15.74 -19.23
N ASN A 1006 7.17 -16.39 -20.05
CA ASN A 1006 6.05 -15.77 -20.73
C ASN A 1006 4.77 -16.12 -19.94
N MET A 1007 4.29 -15.15 -19.16
CA MET A 1007 3.12 -15.25 -18.29
C MET A 1007 1.86 -14.63 -18.93
N HIS A 1008 1.84 -14.42 -20.25
CA HIS A 1008 0.59 -14.12 -20.96
C HIS A 1008 -0.30 -15.36 -20.96
N GLY A 1009 -1.55 -15.21 -20.54
CA GLY A 1009 -2.48 -16.29 -20.26
C GLY A 1009 -2.99 -16.99 -21.51
N TYR A 1010 -2.92 -18.31 -21.51
CA TYR A 1010 -3.45 -19.18 -22.55
C TYR A 1010 -4.15 -20.37 -21.87
N ASN A 1011 -5.47 -20.26 -21.73
CA ASN A 1011 -6.30 -21.25 -21.05
C ASN A 1011 -6.73 -22.36 -22.00
N THR A 1012 -6.82 -23.58 -21.47
CA THR A 1012 -7.11 -24.82 -22.20
C THR A 1012 -8.26 -25.63 -21.61
N THR A 1013 -8.87 -25.20 -20.50
CA THR A 1013 -10.02 -25.88 -19.89
C THR A 1013 -11.26 -24.98 -19.83
N LYS A 1014 -12.45 -25.59 -19.86
CA LYS A 1014 -13.76 -24.92 -19.82
C LYS A 1014 -14.04 -24.29 -18.46
N ASP A 1015 -13.60 -24.98 -17.42
CA ASP A 1015 -13.82 -24.67 -16.01
C ASP A 1015 -12.86 -23.61 -15.44
N GLY A 1016 -11.74 -23.35 -16.13
CA GLY A 1016 -10.58 -22.63 -15.56
C GLY A 1016 -9.97 -23.30 -14.33
N ALA A 1017 -10.34 -24.55 -14.04
CA ALA A 1017 -9.93 -25.35 -12.88
C ALA A 1017 -9.00 -26.52 -13.24
N GLY A 1018 -8.79 -26.76 -14.53
CA GLY A 1018 -7.84 -27.74 -15.05
C GLY A 1018 -8.43 -29.14 -15.30
N VAL A 1019 -9.74 -29.34 -15.10
CA VAL A 1019 -10.37 -30.66 -15.18
C VAL A 1019 -10.95 -30.92 -16.58
N ASP A 1020 -11.77 -30.01 -17.09
CA ASP A 1020 -12.50 -30.20 -18.35
C ASP A 1020 -11.84 -29.53 -19.56
N PRO A 1021 -11.19 -30.25 -20.50
CA PRO A 1021 -10.52 -29.64 -21.64
C PRO A 1021 -11.47 -28.92 -22.61
N LEU A 1022 -10.98 -27.85 -23.26
CA LEU A 1022 -11.66 -27.17 -24.36
C LEU A 1022 -11.70 -28.10 -25.60
N PRO A 1023 -12.88 -28.30 -26.25
CA PRO A 1023 -13.00 -29.20 -27.41
C PRO A 1023 -12.22 -28.73 -28.65
N SER A 1024 -11.97 -27.42 -28.74
CA SER A 1024 -11.15 -26.80 -29.78
C SER A 1024 -10.48 -25.56 -29.19
N ALA A 1025 -9.28 -25.74 -28.63
CA ALA A 1025 -8.48 -24.64 -28.11
C ALA A 1025 -7.89 -23.82 -29.26
N ALA A 1026 -7.95 -22.48 -29.16
CA ALA A 1026 -7.38 -21.59 -30.17
C ALA A 1026 -5.85 -21.79 -30.31
N PRO A 1027 -5.23 -21.51 -31.47
CA PRO A 1027 -3.79 -21.63 -31.63
C PRO A 1027 -3.01 -20.80 -30.60
N ARG A 1028 -2.07 -21.44 -29.90
CA ARG A 1028 -1.29 -20.82 -28.83
C ARG A 1028 -0.29 -19.79 -29.37
N PRO A 1029 -0.39 -18.50 -28.98
CA PRO A 1029 0.57 -17.49 -29.42
C PRO A 1029 2.00 -17.78 -28.94
N LYS A 1030 2.98 -17.20 -29.63
CA LYS A 1030 4.41 -17.29 -29.28
C LYS A 1030 5.03 -15.90 -29.38
N ARG A 1031 5.91 -15.57 -28.42
CA ARG A 1031 6.60 -14.26 -28.35
C ARG A 1031 8.10 -14.43 -28.50
N SER A 1032 8.71 -13.46 -29.16
CA SER A 1032 10.14 -13.44 -29.47
C SER A 1032 10.91 -12.67 -28.41
N PHE A 1033 11.74 -13.37 -27.64
CA PHE A 1033 12.60 -12.76 -26.61
C PHE A 1033 14.03 -12.74 -27.13
N SER A 1034 14.66 -11.56 -27.14
CA SER A 1034 16.01 -11.35 -27.72
C SER A 1034 16.95 -10.67 -26.73
N PHE A 1035 18.13 -11.26 -26.52
CA PHE A 1035 19.12 -10.80 -25.55
C PHE A 1035 20.48 -10.61 -26.21
N ALA A 1036 21.03 -9.40 -26.14
CA ALA A 1036 22.38 -9.12 -26.62
C ALA A 1036 23.39 -9.51 -25.52
N VAL A 1037 24.21 -10.53 -25.76
CA VAL A 1037 25.14 -11.10 -24.79
C VAL A 1037 26.57 -10.73 -25.16
N LYS A 1038 27.23 -9.93 -24.33
CA LYS A 1038 28.62 -9.52 -24.55
C LYS A 1038 29.56 -10.73 -24.51
N GLY A 1039 30.25 -11.00 -25.62
CA GLY A 1039 31.22 -12.09 -25.76
C GLY A 1039 30.66 -13.38 -26.37
N LEU A 1040 29.34 -13.47 -26.57
CA LEU A 1040 28.72 -14.62 -27.25
C LEU A 1040 29.15 -14.63 -28.73
N ARG A 1041 29.75 -15.74 -29.16
CA ARG A 1041 30.27 -15.86 -30.53
C ARG A 1041 29.12 -15.85 -31.56
N ARG A 1042 29.42 -15.37 -32.76
CA ARG A 1042 28.50 -15.48 -33.90
C ARG A 1042 28.25 -16.96 -34.21
N ASP A 1043 27.00 -17.30 -34.44
CA ASP A 1043 26.50 -18.64 -34.76
C ASP A 1043 26.74 -19.68 -33.63
N ALA A 1044 27.02 -19.23 -32.40
CA ALA A 1044 27.13 -20.08 -31.22
C ALA A 1044 25.81 -20.83 -30.96
N PRO A 1045 25.85 -22.15 -30.70
CA PRO A 1045 24.68 -22.90 -30.31
C PRO A 1045 24.27 -22.54 -28.88
N VAL A 1046 22.99 -22.26 -28.67
CA VAL A 1046 22.39 -22.05 -27.34
C VAL A 1046 21.33 -23.12 -27.14
N ARG A 1047 21.55 -24.02 -26.19
CA ARG A 1047 20.59 -25.08 -25.85
C ARG A 1047 19.40 -24.48 -25.10
N VAL A 1048 18.19 -24.86 -25.48
CA VAL A 1048 16.93 -24.41 -24.90
C VAL A 1048 16.24 -25.58 -24.21
N GLN A 1049 15.88 -25.40 -22.94
CA GLN A 1049 15.04 -26.30 -22.16
C GLN A 1049 13.72 -25.60 -21.85
N ARG A 1050 12.58 -26.29 -21.99
CA ARG A 1050 11.25 -25.65 -21.89
C ARG A 1050 10.43 -26.18 -20.73
N LEU A 1051 9.84 -25.28 -19.95
CA LEU A 1051 8.77 -25.59 -19.00
C LEU A 1051 7.44 -25.44 -19.73
N MET A 1052 6.71 -26.54 -19.92
CA MET A 1052 5.51 -26.60 -20.76
C MET A 1052 4.38 -27.40 -20.10
N ALA A 1053 3.14 -26.97 -20.32
CA ALA A 1053 1.90 -27.72 -20.15
C ALA A 1053 0.91 -27.28 -21.25
N ASN A 1054 -0.31 -27.83 -21.31
CA ASN A 1054 -1.29 -27.44 -22.33
C ASN A 1054 -1.66 -25.94 -22.27
N GLY A 1055 -1.95 -25.42 -21.08
CA GLY A 1055 -2.31 -24.01 -20.83
C GLY A 1055 -2.06 -23.57 -19.39
N SER A 1056 -2.39 -22.32 -19.06
CA SER A 1056 -2.23 -21.73 -17.71
C SER A 1056 -3.01 -22.49 -16.64
N ASP A 1057 -4.19 -22.96 -17.00
CA ASP A 1057 -5.15 -23.66 -16.14
C ASP A 1057 -4.84 -25.15 -15.98
N ALA A 1058 -3.91 -25.70 -16.76
CA ALA A 1058 -3.57 -27.12 -16.72
C ALA A 1058 -3.00 -27.53 -15.36
N ILE A 1059 -3.53 -28.60 -14.78
CA ILE A 1059 -3.08 -29.20 -13.49
C ILE A 1059 -2.25 -30.48 -13.69
N THR A 1060 -2.24 -31.02 -14.92
CA THR A 1060 -1.51 -32.22 -15.36
C THR A 1060 -0.82 -31.96 -16.71
N GLY A 1061 -0.06 -32.93 -17.23
CA GLY A 1061 0.63 -32.80 -18.53
C GLY A 1061 1.79 -31.79 -18.52
N VAL A 1062 2.24 -31.38 -17.33
CA VAL A 1062 3.39 -30.49 -17.16
C VAL A 1062 4.68 -31.27 -17.39
N THR A 1063 5.63 -30.67 -18.10
CA THR A 1063 6.98 -31.22 -18.31
C THR A 1063 8.05 -30.12 -18.25
N PHE A 1064 9.26 -30.50 -17.86
CA PHE A 1064 10.45 -29.65 -17.99
C PHE A 1064 11.45 -30.31 -18.94
N ASP A 1065 11.70 -29.71 -20.11
CA ASP A 1065 12.46 -30.31 -21.22
C ASP A 1065 11.97 -31.73 -21.56
N GLY A 1066 10.65 -31.92 -21.53
CA GLY A 1066 9.99 -33.20 -21.75
C GLY A 1066 10.17 -34.26 -20.67
N TRP A 1067 10.79 -33.94 -19.53
CA TRP A 1067 10.77 -34.80 -18.35
C TRP A 1067 9.48 -34.60 -17.56
N SER A 1068 8.80 -35.69 -17.26
CA SER A 1068 7.72 -35.79 -16.29
C SER A 1068 8.24 -36.44 -15.00
N TYR A 1069 7.64 -36.06 -13.86
CA TYR A 1069 7.93 -36.60 -12.53
C TYR A 1069 6.63 -37.09 -11.87
N ASN A 1070 5.66 -37.49 -12.69
CA ASN A 1070 4.36 -37.94 -12.23
C ASN A 1070 4.45 -39.26 -11.45
N MET A 1071 3.53 -39.45 -10.50
CA MET A 1071 3.54 -40.59 -9.59
C MET A 1071 3.16 -41.88 -10.32
N GLU A 1072 2.17 -41.78 -11.20
CA GLU A 1072 1.64 -42.87 -12.01
C GLU A 1072 2.58 -43.33 -13.16
N LEU A 1073 3.68 -42.62 -13.42
CA LEU A 1073 4.65 -42.99 -14.46
C LEU A 1073 5.81 -43.83 -13.90
N ASP A 1074 6.47 -43.37 -12.83
CA ASP A 1074 7.56 -44.09 -12.15
C ASP A 1074 7.73 -43.61 -10.69
N ASN A 1075 6.64 -43.53 -9.94
CA ASN A 1075 6.63 -43.17 -8.51
C ASN A 1075 7.46 -41.91 -8.17
N GLY A 1076 7.32 -40.86 -8.99
CA GLY A 1076 8.03 -39.58 -8.83
C GLY A 1076 9.45 -39.51 -9.41
N ARG A 1077 9.97 -40.58 -10.01
CA ARG A 1077 11.24 -40.59 -10.75
C ARG A 1077 11.08 -39.91 -12.13
N PRO A 1078 12.17 -39.41 -12.75
CA PRO A 1078 12.12 -38.72 -14.04
C PRO A 1078 11.84 -39.67 -15.21
N VAL A 1079 10.70 -39.49 -15.86
CA VAL A 1079 10.33 -40.22 -17.10
C VAL A 1079 10.37 -39.27 -18.29
N LYS A 1080 11.04 -39.67 -19.37
CA LYS A 1080 11.15 -38.88 -20.60
C LYS A 1080 9.93 -39.12 -21.49
N MET A 1081 9.14 -38.07 -21.73
CA MET A 1081 7.97 -38.15 -22.60
C MET A 1081 8.39 -38.10 -24.08
N HIS A 1082 7.74 -38.90 -24.93
CA HIS A 1082 8.13 -39.03 -26.34
C HIS A 1082 7.50 -38.00 -27.30
N ASN A 1083 6.34 -37.44 -26.98
CA ASN A 1083 5.58 -36.53 -27.85
C ASN A 1083 5.69 -35.05 -27.43
N VAL A 1084 6.90 -34.59 -27.07
CA VAL A 1084 7.15 -33.23 -26.57
C VAL A 1084 8.47 -32.67 -27.11
N THR A 1085 8.57 -31.34 -27.22
CA THR A 1085 9.78 -30.66 -27.70
C THR A 1085 10.91 -30.79 -26.68
N THR A 1086 12.03 -31.40 -27.07
CA THR A 1086 13.24 -31.56 -26.25
C THR A 1086 14.50 -31.38 -27.09
N GLY A 1087 15.62 -31.05 -26.46
CA GLY A 1087 16.92 -30.95 -27.17
C GLY A 1087 17.01 -29.80 -28.16
N GLU A 1088 16.18 -28.76 -28.01
CA GLU A 1088 16.17 -27.59 -28.89
C GLU A 1088 17.49 -26.81 -28.79
N VAL A 1089 17.99 -26.34 -29.95
CA VAL A 1089 19.15 -25.45 -30.04
C VAL A 1089 18.80 -24.28 -30.95
N VAL A 1090 18.96 -23.06 -30.44
CA VAL A 1090 18.89 -21.83 -31.23
C VAL A 1090 20.31 -21.30 -31.49
N LYS A 1091 20.53 -20.58 -32.60
CA LYS A 1091 21.84 -20.00 -32.92
C LYS A 1091 21.89 -18.51 -32.59
N ALA A 1092 22.96 -18.08 -31.93
CA ALA A 1092 23.19 -16.66 -31.65
C ALA A 1092 23.61 -15.89 -32.92
N SER A 1093 22.85 -14.88 -33.33
CA SER A 1093 23.17 -14.04 -34.48
C SER A 1093 23.83 -12.74 -34.02
N ARG A 1094 25.07 -12.49 -34.46
CA ARG A 1094 25.84 -11.26 -34.12
C ARG A 1094 25.94 -10.96 -32.61
N GLY A 1095 26.05 -12.00 -31.77
CA GLY A 1095 26.08 -11.86 -30.31
C GLY A 1095 24.71 -11.68 -29.65
N VAL A 1096 23.62 -11.84 -30.39
CA VAL A 1096 22.24 -11.81 -29.88
C VAL A 1096 21.65 -13.21 -29.97
N VAL A 1097 21.10 -13.70 -28.86
CA VAL A 1097 20.27 -14.90 -28.86
C VAL A 1097 18.79 -14.50 -28.89
N THR A 1098 18.02 -15.16 -29.74
CA THR A 1098 16.57 -14.99 -29.85
C THR A 1098 15.87 -16.34 -29.67
N VAL A 1099 14.85 -16.39 -28.82
CA VAL A 1099 14.04 -17.58 -28.58
C VAL A 1099 12.55 -17.24 -28.72
N GLN A 1100 11.77 -18.17 -29.29
CA GLN A 1100 10.31 -18.10 -29.25
C GLN A 1100 9.81 -18.80 -27.99
N VAL A 1101 9.05 -18.11 -27.14
CA VAL A 1101 8.42 -18.69 -25.93
C VAL A 1101 6.91 -18.58 -26.08
N PRO A 1102 6.18 -19.71 -26.15
CA PRO A 1102 4.71 -19.72 -26.14
C PRO A 1102 4.11 -18.97 -24.95
N ASP A 1103 2.94 -18.37 -25.13
CA ASP A 1103 2.18 -17.76 -24.03
C ASP A 1103 1.90 -18.82 -22.95
N SER A 1104 2.04 -18.46 -21.68
CA SER A 1104 1.99 -19.35 -20.51
C SER A 1104 3.07 -20.45 -20.52
N SER A 1105 4.33 -20.12 -20.80
CA SER A 1105 5.44 -21.09 -20.72
C SER A 1105 6.77 -20.42 -20.34
N ALA A 1106 7.79 -21.20 -20.03
CA ALA A 1106 9.13 -20.68 -19.77
C ALA A 1106 10.22 -21.43 -20.55
N ALA A 1107 11.33 -20.74 -20.80
CA ALA A 1107 12.50 -21.26 -21.49
C ALA A 1107 13.80 -20.94 -20.72
N LEU A 1108 14.60 -21.96 -20.45
CA LEU A 1108 15.95 -21.85 -19.92
C LEU A 1108 16.96 -22.01 -21.07
N LEU A 1109 17.73 -20.96 -21.32
CA LEU A 1109 18.77 -20.90 -22.35
C LEU A 1109 20.13 -21.13 -21.69
N HIS A 1110 20.93 -22.07 -22.23
CA HIS A 1110 22.31 -22.32 -21.81
C HIS A 1110 23.26 -21.73 -22.85
N LEU A 1111 24.06 -20.74 -22.45
CA LEU A 1111 24.87 -19.90 -23.34
C LEU A 1111 26.31 -20.41 -23.59
N ALA A 1112 26.64 -21.58 -23.02
CA ALA A 1112 27.96 -22.21 -23.07
C ALA A 1112 28.14 -23.09 -24.33
#